data_AF-A0A4U7C1Y9-F1
#
_entry.id   AF-A0A4U7C1Y9-F1
#
_cell.length_a   1.000
_cell.length_b   1.000
_cell.length_c   1.000
_cell.angle_alpha   90.00
_cell.angle_beta   90.00
_cell.angle_gamma   90.00
#
_symmetry.space_group_name_H-M   'P 1'
#
loop_
_entity.id
_entity.type
_entity.pdbx_description
1 polymer ?
#
loop_
_entity_poly.entity_id
_entity_poly.type
_entity_poly.pdbx_seq_one_letter_code
_entity_poly.pdbx_strand_id
1 'polypeptide(L)'
;MSTDQTTGTHIDDVLSLSRELTEGDGLIKGQIRLYDVEDDEGSLEADPERFFQRTLLTGGLEDSLKRLRDTFSGEDNTRIHEMYGPYGTGKSHQMVAMYHCFDSPDVVENWADGRIEDFDGTLPRDALPVVVSLQKEQYEYLWEPLFDALDYEVTEEDYDEEGGYPTIDVIEDAVGDRTVAFFMDELEDWFGALDGRRLSANRGFLQALLETTSRTNLFAIVSVLREGSDVHDILSRQTRVEVNMSNQVDIRDVLRHRLVEPGSVDTPAVESLVDEYIQAYDGTDYVDLPDGLRGDMEETYPFHPELIDSLKTRYFAETESGATRGMLYLFAKVLVDNHQETDIITHGTVDAVEYNDELTRINVEHARPDRCYDDIVDRLADTDIPFGRPILSTVLIYSLTPGLAEGATTSDIILGTYHADDRVNDIIVDLERLQGEVYHLWRNDDQFVIREDENPRSLVKNAARDVDDADAMTLLGETVESIFGAGSYPVGFNADGELESVPDSQNIKVVVKNGPWSESTVAEIIKNQPAGRQWRNTLVFVQPKNDNQISPTDQQEKFLGKAKEVIGAEIRKDDPNLSDEIVEGIEELHVEYTEDLEERLRSAYGEVIDGDNLLNEFDYAAEMTLENFVSAEDELSASNIAAAAEADPFDLQRHVWDLVQDRLRSRGEATIDDIYEQFLMDPTYPIPGSKQAVVNAVEDGLEDKPVLAHGSTGFTDELQNLSPDTILVLQDDVERWTVDDVENELRRQFSSGTTEVDVGTFELEVLERTDVWVEGDDPHDNIMMAVGRLAADDQYVLFSGSEIISKARSDATLRDVSDTERLGMAEVRSRIEGAIDAAGEADTSQVLTAIRNDPEVFLPSDETESAFRGAVSGLVSDGYRINTGGDYVSSLGNRDPLSVTLVPMVDDETGEKILGYIGDLDDETTFSIGDVQTNCAPDATEDEVRHFLLAHLGGDDPEYELGTMGSTDPSDWFPGAGFRVPKDDTWTFEYQGDSAADLRSEWQQSHEAGTISYGAVSFTCQGDDAAPAGFGDDATFEKTHAELQLQVGQSHDTVANIFERIPESATGIDISLEFE
;
A
#
# COMPACT_ATOMS: atom_id res chain seq x y z
N MET A 1 24.65 50.07 -33.50
CA MET A 1 25.76 49.69 -34.39
C MET A 1 25.45 48.28 -34.85
N SER A 2 25.50 48.04 -36.15
CA SER A 2 25.28 46.73 -36.76
C SER A 2 26.26 45.75 -36.14
N THR A 3 25.77 44.72 -35.45
CA THR A 3 26.57 43.53 -35.16
C THR A 3 26.72 42.79 -36.47
N ASP A 4 27.96 42.69 -36.92
CA ASP A 4 28.40 41.92 -38.08
C ASP A 4 27.84 40.50 -38.01
N GLN A 5 27.40 39.99 -39.17
CA GLN A 5 27.22 38.57 -39.42
C GLN A 5 28.58 37.89 -39.21
N THR A 6 28.67 37.02 -38.19
CA THR A 6 29.76 36.07 -38.05
C THR A 6 29.69 35.08 -39.20
N THR A 7 30.75 35.06 -40.00
CA THR A 7 30.98 34.12 -41.10
C THR A 7 31.44 32.80 -40.50
N GLY A 8 30.51 31.87 -40.27
CA GLY A 8 30.86 30.46 -40.06
C GLY A 8 31.47 29.89 -41.34
N THR A 9 32.47 29.03 -41.21
CA THR A 9 33.05 28.32 -42.36
C THR A 9 32.13 27.15 -42.67
N HIS A 10 31.59 27.04 -43.88
CA HIS A 10 30.77 25.89 -44.28
C HIS A 10 31.61 24.86 -45.05
N ILE A 11 31.16 23.60 -45.13
CA ILE A 11 31.87 22.55 -45.86
C ILE A 11 32.10 22.94 -47.33
N ASP A 12 31.14 23.64 -47.96
CA ASP A 12 31.24 24.08 -49.36
C ASP A 12 32.22 25.25 -49.59
N ASP A 13 32.64 25.95 -48.54
CA ASP A 13 33.74 26.91 -48.58
C ASP A 13 35.11 26.22 -48.65
N VAL A 14 35.20 24.97 -48.18
CA VAL A 14 36.46 24.22 -47.97
C VAL A 14 36.69 23.13 -49.02
N LEU A 15 35.62 22.51 -49.55
CA LEU A 15 35.72 21.48 -50.59
C LEU A 15 34.55 21.52 -51.56
N SER A 16 34.66 20.78 -52.67
CA SER A 16 33.55 20.55 -53.59
C SER A 16 33.04 19.11 -53.45
N LEU A 17 31.71 18.95 -53.41
CA LEU A 17 31.09 17.63 -53.47
C LEU A 17 31.40 16.94 -54.80
N SER A 18 31.54 15.62 -54.73
CA SER A 18 31.73 14.77 -55.91
C SER A 18 30.59 14.93 -56.89
N ARG A 19 30.92 14.90 -58.20
CA ARG A 19 29.90 14.88 -59.27
C ARG A 19 28.90 13.74 -59.15
N GLU A 20 29.26 12.66 -58.46
CA GLU A 20 28.33 11.57 -58.16
C GLU A 20 27.09 12.04 -57.41
N LEU A 21 27.25 12.99 -56.48
CA LEU A 21 26.15 13.52 -55.66
C LEU A 21 25.33 14.59 -56.39
N THR A 22 25.88 15.19 -57.45
CA THR A 22 25.27 16.34 -58.14
C THR A 22 24.69 15.99 -59.53
N GLU A 23 25.04 14.83 -60.12
CA GLU A 23 24.65 14.45 -61.49
C GLU A 23 23.79 13.16 -61.54
N GLY A 24 22.46 13.30 -61.62
CA GLY A 24 21.52 12.19 -61.86
C GLY A 24 20.17 12.32 -61.15
N ASP A 25 19.27 11.34 -61.35
CA ASP A 25 17.95 11.26 -60.71
C ASP A 25 17.98 10.63 -59.28
N GLY A 26 19.16 10.36 -58.70
CA GLY A 26 19.32 9.84 -57.34
C GLY A 26 20.72 10.11 -56.74
N LEU A 27 20.80 10.17 -55.40
CA LEU A 27 22.00 10.54 -54.62
C LEU A 27 23.23 9.68 -54.92
N ILE A 28 23.09 8.34 -54.87
CA ILE A 28 24.15 7.38 -55.17
C ILE A 28 23.54 6.14 -55.83
N LYS A 29 24.15 5.61 -56.91
CA LYS A 29 23.75 4.31 -57.47
C LYS A 29 24.19 3.20 -56.50
N GLY A 30 23.22 2.60 -55.80
CA GLY A 30 23.46 1.62 -54.75
C GLY A 30 23.86 0.22 -55.22
N GLN A 31 23.62 -0.13 -56.50
CA GLN A 31 23.97 -1.44 -57.05
C GLN A 31 24.58 -1.30 -58.45
N ILE A 32 25.81 -1.77 -58.59
CA ILE A 32 26.46 -1.97 -59.89
C ILE A 32 26.07 -3.32 -60.45
N ARG A 33 25.70 -3.37 -61.72
CA ARG A 33 25.23 -4.57 -62.41
C ARG A 33 26.05 -4.78 -63.67
N LEU A 34 26.69 -5.94 -63.78
CA LEU A 34 27.56 -6.22 -64.91
C LEU A 34 26.82 -6.12 -66.26
N TYR A 35 25.56 -6.52 -66.33
CA TYR A 35 24.78 -6.47 -67.57
C TYR A 35 24.33 -5.06 -67.99
N ASP A 36 24.49 -4.05 -67.14
CA ASP A 36 24.16 -2.66 -67.51
C ASP A 36 25.26 -2.06 -68.44
N VAL A 37 26.39 -2.76 -68.66
CA VAL A 37 27.42 -2.37 -69.65
C VAL A 37 26.92 -2.46 -71.09
N GLU A 38 25.86 -3.24 -71.33
CA GLU A 38 25.26 -3.43 -72.66
C GLU A 38 24.04 -2.53 -72.91
N ASP A 39 23.62 -1.72 -71.92
CA ASP A 39 22.49 -0.79 -72.04
C ASP A 39 22.90 0.51 -72.80
N ASP A 40 21.93 1.26 -73.35
CA ASP A 40 22.20 2.54 -74.06
C ASP A 40 22.95 3.56 -73.15
N GLU A 41 23.74 4.47 -73.76
CA GLU A 41 24.74 5.47 -73.24
C GLU A 41 24.44 6.27 -71.93
N GLY A 42 23.39 5.97 -71.16
CA GLY A 42 23.04 6.62 -69.89
C GLY A 42 23.43 5.86 -68.61
N SER A 43 23.82 4.58 -68.67
CA SER A 43 24.22 3.82 -67.46
C SER A 43 25.64 4.20 -67.01
N LEU A 44 25.94 4.09 -65.71
CA LEU A 44 27.29 4.34 -65.20
C LEU A 44 28.28 3.26 -65.68
N GLU A 45 27.80 2.03 -65.81
CA GLU A 45 28.57 0.86 -66.18
C GLU A 45 29.00 0.88 -67.65
N ALA A 46 28.21 1.50 -68.55
CA ALA A 46 28.55 1.63 -69.96
C ALA A 46 29.52 2.79 -70.27
N ASP A 47 29.66 3.78 -69.37
CA ASP A 47 30.59 4.90 -69.53
C ASP A 47 31.91 4.63 -68.79
N PRO A 48 32.98 4.16 -69.48
CA PRO A 48 34.24 3.80 -68.83
C PRO A 48 34.91 4.99 -68.13
N GLU A 49 34.85 6.20 -68.69
CA GLU A 49 35.50 7.37 -68.08
C GLU A 49 34.84 7.71 -66.76
N ARG A 50 33.50 7.78 -66.75
CA ARG A 50 32.71 8.07 -65.56
C ARG A 50 32.80 6.96 -64.52
N PHE A 51 32.80 5.69 -64.96
CA PHE A 51 32.94 4.54 -64.09
C PHE A 51 34.28 4.54 -63.35
N PHE A 52 35.39 4.74 -64.06
CA PHE A 52 36.72 4.72 -63.46
C PHE A 52 37.03 5.96 -62.62
N GLN A 53 36.46 7.13 -62.93
CA GLN A 53 36.53 8.30 -62.04
C GLN A 53 35.95 8.01 -60.64
N ARG A 54 34.95 7.11 -60.55
CA ARG A 54 34.30 6.69 -59.30
C ARG A 54 34.85 5.39 -58.72
N THR A 55 35.83 4.79 -59.38
CA THR A 55 36.42 3.51 -58.96
C THR A 55 37.69 3.75 -58.17
N LEU A 56 37.69 3.29 -56.92
CA LEU A 56 38.89 3.26 -56.10
C LEU A 56 39.76 2.05 -56.48
N LEU A 57 41.08 2.25 -56.57
CA LEU A 57 42.04 1.17 -56.79
C LEU A 57 42.22 0.37 -55.50
N THR A 58 41.38 -0.64 -55.31
CA THR A 58 41.49 -1.58 -54.18
C THR A 58 42.64 -2.55 -54.41
N GLY A 59 43.19 -3.16 -53.34
CA GLY A 59 44.22 -4.18 -53.49
C GLY A 59 43.81 -5.35 -54.38
N GLY A 60 42.55 -5.80 -54.28
CA GLY A 60 42.01 -6.88 -55.12
C GLY A 60 41.87 -6.49 -56.60
N LEU A 61 41.48 -5.23 -56.89
CA LEU A 61 41.44 -4.70 -58.26
C LEU A 61 42.86 -4.52 -58.81
N GLU A 62 43.77 -3.95 -58.03
CA GLU A 62 45.17 -3.78 -58.38
C GLU A 62 45.84 -5.11 -58.74
N ASP A 63 45.63 -6.14 -57.92
CA ASP A 63 46.15 -7.49 -58.18
C ASP A 63 45.56 -8.09 -59.46
N SER A 64 44.26 -7.91 -59.70
CA SER A 64 43.61 -8.41 -60.92
C SER A 64 44.15 -7.74 -62.17
N LEU A 65 44.34 -6.42 -62.13
CA LEU A 65 44.89 -5.65 -63.24
C LEU A 65 46.36 -6.02 -63.48
N LYS A 66 47.19 -6.13 -62.44
CA LYS A 66 48.59 -6.59 -62.57
C LYS A 66 48.67 -7.98 -63.21
N ARG A 67 47.82 -8.92 -62.78
CA ARG A 67 47.75 -10.27 -63.37
C ARG A 67 47.32 -10.23 -64.83
N LEU A 68 46.35 -9.39 -65.17
CA LEU A 68 45.91 -9.23 -66.56
C LEU A 68 47.03 -8.67 -67.44
N ARG A 69 47.74 -7.65 -66.97
CA ARG A 69 48.95 -7.09 -67.60
C ARG A 69 50.02 -8.15 -67.82
N ASP A 70 50.34 -8.93 -66.79
CA ASP A 70 51.35 -10.00 -66.85
C ASP A 70 50.97 -11.07 -67.89
N THR A 71 49.69 -11.43 -67.96
CA THR A 71 49.17 -12.38 -68.94
C THR A 71 49.27 -11.86 -70.38
N PHE A 72 48.90 -10.59 -70.63
CA PHE A 72 49.05 -10.01 -71.97
C PHE A 72 50.49 -9.72 -72.38
N SER A 73 51.37 -9.48 -71.40
CA SER A 73 52.81 -9.32 -71.60
C SER A 73 53.54 -10.65 -71.81
N GLY A 74 52.87 -11.78 -71.59
CA GLY A 74 53.41 -13.13 -71.74
C GLY A 74 54.27 -13.60 -70.55
N GLU A 75 54.17 -12.91 -69.41
CA GLU A 75 54.85 -13.25 -68.16
C GLU A 75 54.05 -14.25 -67.31
N ASP A 76 52.73 -14.28 -67.48
CA ASP A 76 51.79 -15.24 -66.90
C ASP A 76 50.95 -15.91 -68.00
N ASN A 77 50.41 -17.09 -67.74
CA ASN A 77 49.46 -17.79 -68.62
C ASN A 77 48.10 -18.03 -67.94
N THR A 78 47.87 -17.41 -66.77
CA THR A 78 46.63 -17.56 -66.01
C THR A 78 45.55 -16.66 -66.62
N ARG A 79 44.52 -17.28 -67.20
CA ARG A 79 43.39 -16.59 -67.87
C ARG A 79 42.05 -16.77 -67.16
N ILE A 80 42.06 -17.42 -66.00
CA ILE A 80 40.87 -17.63 -65.16
C ILE A 80 40.98 -16.67 -63.98
N HIS A 81 40.00 -15.79 -63.82
CA HIS A 81 39.86 -14.89 -62.67
C HIS A 81 38.60 -15.27 -61.89
N GLU A 82 38.78 -15.68 -60.64
CA GLU A 82 37.71 -16.00 -59.70
C GLU A 82 37.60 -14.88 -58.66
N MET A 83 36.43 -14.26 -58.58
CA MET A 83 36.08 -13.31 -57.51
C MET A 83 35.14 -14.00 -56.53
N TYR A 84 35.55 -14.12 -55.28
CA TYR A 84 34.74 -14.78 -54.25
C TYR A 84 34.51 -13.88 -53.04
N GLY A 85 33.33 -14.02 -52.43
CA GLY A 85 32.92 -13.28 -51.23
C GLY A 85 31.39 -13.14 -51.15
N PRO A 86 30.85 -12.77 -49.98
CA PRO A 86 29.40 -12.59 -49.79
C PRO A 86 28.80 -11.50 -50.70
N TYR A 87 27.48 -11.38 -50.73
CA TYR A 87 26.80 -10.31 -51.49
C TYR A 87 27.23 -8.92 -50.99
N GLY A 88 27.29 -7.95 -51.91
CA GLY A 88 27.64 -6.57 -51.58
C GLY A 88 29.14 -6.27 -51.43
N THR A 89 30.03 -7.25 -51.60
CA THR A 89 31.50 -7.09 -51.53
C THR A 89 32.17 -6.43 -52.74
N GLY A 90 31.39 -6.03 -53.75
CA GLY A 90 31.92 -5.34 -54.94
C GLY A 90 32.32 -6.24 -56.11
N LYS A 91 31.98 -7.54 -56.11
CA LYS A 91 32.25 -8.49 -57.22
C LYS A 91 31.85 -7.93 -58.60
N SER A 92 30.58 -7.57 -58.77
CA SER A 92 30.09 -7.02 -60.05
C SER A 92 30.78 -5.70 -60.42
N HIS A 93 31.16 -4.85 -59.46
CA HIS A 93 31.94 -3.63 -59.73
C HIS A 93 33.31 -3.96 -60.30
N GLN A 94 34.01 -4.92 -59.70
CA GLN A 94 35.32 -5.35 -60.20
C GLN A 94 35.21 -6.08 -61.55
N MET A 95 34.12 -6.82 -61.79
CA MET A 95 33.86 -7.40 -63.11
C MET A 95 33.61 -6.33 -64.18
N VAL A 96 32.90 -5.23 -63.87
CA VAL A 96 32.74 -4.09 -64.81
C VAL A 96 34.08 -3.41 -65.07
N ALA A 97 34.92 -3.21 -64.04
CA ALA A 97 36.27 -2.69 -64.24
C ALA A 97 37.10 -3.60 -65.18
N MET A 98 37.02 -4.91 -64.99
CA MET A 98 37.69 -5.89 -65.85
C MET A 98 37.08 -5.94 -67.26
N TYR A 99 35.76 -5.80 -67.41
CA TYR A 99 35.08 -5.73 -68.72
C TYR A 99 35.68 -4.61 -69.57
N HIS A 100 35.83 -3.42 -69.00
CA HIS A 100 36.42 -2.27 -69.68
C HIS A 100 37.90 -2.45 -70.03
N CYS A 101 38.62 -3.39 -69.41
CA CYS A 101 39.97 -3.72 -69.84
C CYS A 101 40.00 -4.39 -71.23
N PHE A 102 38.90 -5.04 -71.63
CA PHE A 102 38.75 -5.68 -72.93
C PHE A 102 37.96 -4.82 -73.92
N ASP A 103 36.98 -4.06 -73.44
CA ASP A 103 36.13 -3.20 -74.28
C ASP A 103 36.76 -1.82 -74.56
N SER A 104 37.28 -1.17 -73.51
CA SER A 104 37.71 0.23 -73.50
C SER A 104 39.14 0.40 -72.94
N PRO A 105 40.15 -0.32 -73.48
CA PRO A 105 41.49 -0.44 -72.91
C PRO A 105 42.22 0.90 -72.75
N ASP A 106 42.03 1.84 -73.69
CA ASP A 106 42.67 3.17 -73.66
C ASP A 106 42.25 3.96 -72.40
N VAL A 107 40.99 3.86 -71.98
CA VAL A 107 40.48 4.57 -70.80
C VAL A 107 41.06 3.97 -69.52
N VAL A 108 41.12 2.64 -69.45
CA VAL A 108 41.68 1.93 -68.29
C VAL A 108 43.17 2.20 -68.15
N GLU A 109 43.93 2.16 -69.25
CA GLU A 109 45.38 2.45 -69.24
C GLU A 109 45.66 3.89 -68.78
N ASN A 110 44.89 4.87 -69.26
CA ASN A 110 45.01 6.26 -68.81
C ASN A 110 44.66 6.42 -67.32
N TRP A 111 43.63 5.72 -66.84
CA TRP A 111 43.28 5.73 -65.42
C TRP A 111 44.34 5.02 -64.57
N ALA A 112 44.95 3.94 -65.06
CA ALA A 112 45.99 3.21 -64.35
C ALA A 112 47.37 3.92 -64.37
N ASP A 113 47.56 4.93 -65.23
CA ASP A 113 48.82 5.67 -65.34
C ASP A 113 49.25 6.27 -63.99
N GLY A 114 50.52 6.04 -63.65
CA GLY A 114 51.09 6.41 -62.35
C GLY A 114 50.55 5.64 -61.13
N ARG A 115 49.54 4.76 -61.31
CA ARG A 115 48.95 3.92 -60.24
C ARG A 115 49.44 2.47 -60.31
N ILE A 116 49.59 1.92 -61.52
CA ILE A 116 50.11 0.57 -61.76
C ILE A 116 51.33 0.67 -62.69
N GLU A 117 52.48 0.19 -62.22
CA GLU A 117 53.73 0.19 -62.99
C GLU A 117 53.59 -0.66 -64.27
N ASP A 118 54.16 -0.19 -65.39
CA ASP A 118 54.21 -0.91 -66.68
C ASP A 118 52.85 -1.38 -67.24
N PHE A 119 51.74 -0.71 -66.90
CA PHE A 119 50.40 -1.08 -67.38
C PHE A 119 50.06 -0.48 -68.76
N ASP A 120 50.67 0.65 -69.11
CA ASP A 120 50.43 1.36 -70.38
C ASP A 120 50.77 0.48 -71.60
N GLY A 121 49.87 0.44 -72.58
CA GLY A 121 50.08 -0.28 -73.83
C GLY A 121 49.93 -1.80 -73.77
N THR A 122 49.50 -2.38 -72.64
CA THR A 122 49.48 -3.84 -72.40
C THR A 122 48.14 -4.51 -72.71
N LEU A 123 47.03 -3.77 -72.64
CA LEU A 123 45.70 -4.34 -72.82
C LEU A 123 45.37 -4.62 -74.30
N PRO A 124 44.45 -5.56 -74.60
CA PRO A 124 44.14 -5.95 -75.96
C PRO A 124 43.37 -4.84 -76.69
N ARG A 125 43.80 -4.50 -77.91
CA ARG A 125 43.10 -3.50 -78.75
C ARG A 125 41.91 -4.06 -79.53
N ASP A 126 41.82 -5.38 -79.61
CA ASP A 126 40.76 -6.11 -80.30
C ASP A 126 40.44 -7.35 -79.47
N ALA A 127 39.39 -7.24 -78.65
CA ALA A 127 38.87 -8.31 -77.82
C ALA A 127 37.33 -8.32 -77.89
N LEU A 128 36.77 -9.51 -77.68
CA LEU A 128 35.33 -9.73 -77.60
C LEU A 128 34.97 -10.02 -76.13
N PRO A 129 34.54 -9.02 -75.36
CA PRO A 129 33.93 -9.26 -74.06
C PRO A 129 32.51 -9.80 -74.25
N VAL A 130 32.17 -10.86 -73.52
CA VAL A 130 30.87 -11.52 -73.55
C VAL A 130 30.36 -11.60 -72.12
N VAL A 131 29.24 -10.93 -71.85
CA VAL A 131 28.66 -10.85 -70.50
C VAL A 131 27.49 -11.82 -70.38
N VAL A 132 27.56 -12.68 -69.36
CA VAL A 132 26.49 -13.61 -69.01
C VAL A 132 25.94 -13.22 -67.65
N SER A 133 24.77 -12.59 -67.65
CA SER A 133 24.00 -12.33 -66.45
C SER A 133 22.93 -13.39 -66.25
N LEU A 134 23.27 -14.39 -65.44
CA LEU A 134 22.38 -15.52 -65.12
C LEU A 134 21.20 -15.11 -64.23
N GLN A 135 21.19 -13.88 -63.72
CA GLN A 135 20.04 -13.25 -63.05
C GLN A 135 19.03 -12.61 -64.04
N LYS A 136 19.51 -12.09 -65.18
CA LYS A 136 18.69 -11.37 -66.18
C LYS A 136 18.08 -12.33 -67.20
N GLU A 137 18.86 -13.32 -67.64
CA GLU A 137 18.45 -14.29 -68.67
C GLU A 137 18.57 -15.73 -68.19
N GLN A 138 17.59 -16.57 -68.54
CA GLN A 138 17.55 -17.99 -68.17
C GLN A 138 18.00 -18.88 -69.33
N TYR A 139 19.32 -19.01 -69.51
CA TYR A 139 19.89 -19.90 -70.53
C TYR A 139 19.58 -21.37 -70.22
N GLU A 140 19.35 -22.18 -71.27
CA GLU A 140 19.19 -23.61 -71.07
C GLU A 140 20.54 -24.24 -70.72
N TYR A 141 21.59 -23.75 -71.40
CA TYR A 141 22.97 -24.16 -71.28
C TYR A 141 23.92 -22.95 -71.25
N LEU A 142 24.95 -23.00 -70.41
CA LEU A 142 25.92 -21.91 -70.19
C LEU A 142 26.69 -21.51 -71.45
N TRP A 143 26.75 -22.39 -72.45
CA TRP A 143 27.48 -22.15 -73.69
C TRP A 143 26.71 -21.32 -74.72
N GLU A 144 25.38 -21.25 -74.64
CA GLU A 144 24.53 -20.51 -75.56
C GLU A 144 25.03 -19.07 -75.79
N PRO A 145 25.18 -18.23 -74.74
CA PRO A 145 25.62 -16.84 -74.93
C PRO A 145 27.05 -16.72 -75.48
N LEU A 146 27.93 -17.69 -75.17
CA LEU A 146 29.30 -17.69 -75.68
C LEU A 146 29.32 -17.92 -77.20
N PHE A 147 28.62 -18.97 -77.67
CA PHE A 147 28.61 -19.32 -79.08
C PHE A 147 27.80 -18.34 -79.92
N ASP A 148 26.73 -17.78 -79.37
CA ASP A 148 25.96 -16.68 -80.00
C ASP A 148 26.85 -15.45 -80.23
N ALA A 149 27.61 -15.03 -79.22
CA ALA A 149 28.54 -13.90 -79.36
C ALA A 149 29.70 -14.18 -80.33
N LEU A 150 30.12 -15.45 -80.43
CA LEU A 150 31.17 -15.89 -81.35
C LEU A 150 30.68 -16.05 -82.80
N ASP A 151 29.37 -15.92 -83.06
CA ASP A 151 28.69 -16.22 -84.33
C ASP A 151 29.05 -17.64 -84.83
N TYR A 152 29.01 -18.62 -83.92
CA TYR A 152 29.40 -20.00 -84.16
C TYR A 152 28.24 -20.96 -83.85
N GLU A 153 27.70 -21.60 -84.88
CA GLU A 153 26.55 -22.50 -84.74
C GLU A 153 26.99 -23.87 -84.19
N VAL A 154 26.51 -24.23 -83.00
CA VAL A 154 26.73 -25.55 -82.39
C VAL A 154 25.59 -26.50 -82.80
N THR A 155 25.94 -27.64 -83.37
CA THR A 155 24.98 -28.66 -83.80
C THR A 155 24.94 -29.85 -82.83
N GLU A 156 23.88 -30.67 -82.89
CA GLU A 156 23.79 -31.92 -82.11
C GLU A 156 24.92 -32.93 -82.45
N GLU A 157 25.68 -32.74 -83.54
CA GLU A 157 26.88 -33.54 -83.83
C GLU A 157 28.08 -33.11 -82.96
N ASP A 158 28.07 -31.87 -82.45
CA ASP A 158 29.14 -31.27 -81.65
C ASP A 158 29.05 -31.66 -80.15
N TYR A 159 27.94 -32.28 -79.73
CA TYR A 159 27.74 -32.85 -78.39
C TYR A 159 26.84 -34.12 -78.43
N ASP A 160 27.26 -35.20 -77.76
CA ASP A 160 26.64 -36.55 -77.84
C ASP A 160 25.10 -36.56 -77.62
N GLU A 161 24.35 -37.28 -78.49
CA GLU A 161 22.87 -37.41 -78.48
C GLU A 161 22.31 -37.91 -77.12
N GLU A 162 23.15 -38.51 -76.28
CA GLU A 162 22.79 -38.99 -74.94
C GLU A 162 22.81 -37.91 -73.83
N GLY A 163 23.15 -36.65 -74.17
CA GLY A 163 23.17 -35.50 -73.25
C GLY A 163 24.57 -34.97 -72.95
N GLY A 164 25.39 -34.81 -73.99
CA GLY A 164 26.77 -34.30 -73.92
C GLY A 164 26.87 -32.78 -73.75
N TYR A 165 28.08 -32.26 -73.97
CA TYR A 165 28.43 -30.83 -73.96
C TYR A 165 29.48 -30.54 -75.06
N PRO A 166 29.60 -29.30 -75.56
CA PRO A 166 30.63 -28.94 -76.53
C PRO A 166 32.03 -29.25 -76.00
N THR A 167 32.82 -30.01 -76.78
CA THR A 167 34.16 -30.44 -76.36
C THR A 167 35.18 -29.31 -76.42
N ILE A 168 36.36 -29.52 -75.79
CA ILE A 168 37.48 -28.58 -75.83
C ILE A 168 37.82 -28.17 -77.27
N ASP A 169 37.87 -29.12 -78.21
CA ASP A 169 38.20 -28.86 -79.62
C ASP A 169 37.16 -27.94 -80.29
N VAL A 170 35.87 -28.09 -79.95
CA VAL A 170 34.79 -27.23 -80.48
C VAL A 170 34.91 -25.81 -79.94
N ILE A 171 35.24 -25.66 -78.65
CA ILE A 171 35.46 -24.34 -78.03
C ILE A 171 36.73 -23.70 -78.63
N GLU A 172 37.79 -24.48 -78.87
CA GLU A 172 39.02 -24.00 -79.52
C GLU A 172 38.76 -23.48 -80.94
N ASP A 173 38.04 -24.25 -81.76
CA ASP A 173 37.69 -23.87 -83.13
C ASP A 173 36.79 -22.62 -83.16
N ALA A 174 35.85 -22.52 -82.22
CA ALA A 174 34.98 -21.36 -82.11
C ALA A 174 35.72 -20.10 -81.65
N VAL A 175 36.64 -20.19 -80.67
CA VAL A 175 37.44 -19.04 -80.24
C VAL A 175 38.41 -18.61 -81.34
N GLY A 176 39.13 -19.56 -81.93
CA GLY A 176 40.16 -19.29 -82.94
C GLY A 176 41.29 -18.41 -82.42
N ASP A 177 41.75 -17.45 -83.24
CA ASP A 177 42.81 -16.49 -82.88
C ASP A 177 42.27 -15.26 -82.11
N ARG A 178 40.95 -15.18 -81.82
CA ARG A 178 40.32 -14.04 -81.15
C ARG A 178 40.70 -14.00 -79.67
N THR A 179 40.85 -12.78 -79.13
CA THR A 179 40.85 -12.57 -77.68
C THR A 179 39.41 -12.49 -77.20
N VAL A 180 38.98 -13.41 -76.35
CA VAL A 180 37.60 -13.48 -75.87
C VAL A 180 37.61 -13.42 -74.35
N ALA A 181 36.78 -12.56 -73.76
CA ALA A 181 36.63 -12.46 -72.31
C ALA A 181 35.21 -12.81 -71.92
N PHE A 182 35.03 -13.97 -71.30
CA PHE A 182 33.74 -14.50 -70.93
C PHE A 182 33.48 -14.24 -69.45
N PHE A 183 32.55 -13.33 -69.17
CA PHE A 183 32.18 -12.90 -67.83
C PHE A 183 30.92 -13.63 -67.36
N MET A 184 31.01 -14.34 -66.24
CA MET A 184 29.93 -15.11 -65.64
C MET A 184 29.66 -14.58 -64.22
N ASP A 185 28.63 -13.73 -64.07
CA ASP A 185 28.26 -13.18 -62.77
C ASP A 185 27.25 -14.11 -62.06
N GLU A 186 27.46 -14.33 -60.77
CA GLU A 186 26.66 -15.17 -59.87
C GLU A 186 26.43 -16.60 -60.38
N LEU A 187 27.49 -17.22 -60.89
CA LEU A 187 27.42 -18.56 -61.48
C LEU A 187 26.89 -19.62 -60.50
N GLU A 188 27.17 -19.48 -59.21
CA GLU A 188 26.81 -20.46 -58.18
C GLU A 188 25.30 -20.63 -58.01
N ASP A 189 24.53 -19.54 -57.94
CA ASP A 189 23.08 -19.58 -57.69
C ASP A 189 22.34 -20.24 -58.85
N TRP A 190 22.72 -19.89 -60.08
CA TRP A 190 22.15 -20.49 -61.28
C TRP A 190 22.55 -21.97 -61.40
N PHE A 191 23.83 -22.30 -61.16
CA PHE A 191 24.32 -23.67 -61.28
C PHE A 191 23.71 -24.59 -60.22
N GLY A 192 23.49 -24.09 -59.00
CA GLY A 192 22.83 -24.82 -57.91
C GLY A 192 21.35 -25.11 -58.14
N ALA A 193 20.69 -24.37 -59.03
CA ALA A 193 19.30 -24.61 -59.43
C ALA A 193 19.15 -25.68 -60.55
N LEU A 194 20.25 -26.15 -61.15
CA LEU A 194 20.23 -27.15 -62.22
C LEU A 194 20.14 -28.58 -61.68
N ASP A 195 19.38 -29.43 -62.36
CA ASP A 195 19.21 -30.85 -62.01
C ASP A 195 19.45 -31.82 -63.18
N GLY A 196 19.79 -33.07 -62.83
CA GLY A 196 19.82 -34.20 -63.76
C GLY A 196 20.79 -34.04 -64.93
N ARG A 197 20.29 -34.23 -66.17
CA ARG A 197 21.09 -34.16 -67.40
C ARG A 197 21.63 -32.75 -67.66
N ARG A 198 20.86 -31.70 -67.34
CA ARG A 198 21.27 -30.30 -67.52
C ARG A 198 22.41 -29.90 -66.60
N LEU A 199 22.37 -30.32 -65.34
CA LEU A 199 23.51 -30.15 -64.41
C LEU A 199 24.76 -30.86 -64.93
N SER A 200 24.61 -32.10 -65.40
CA SER A 200 25.74 -32.89 -65.90
C SER A 200 26.39 -32.28 -67.16
N ALA A 201 25.57 -31.79 -68.10
CA ALA A 201 26.04 -31.13 -69.31
C ALA A 201 26.75 -29.80 -69.02
N ASN A 202 26.15 -28.93 -68.20
CA ASN A 202 26.75 -27.64 -67.82
C ASN A 202 28.02 -27.80 -66.97
N ARG A 203 28.07 -28.82 -66.10
CA ARG A 203 29.29 -29.21 -65.39
C ARG A 203 30.41 -29.61 -66.34
N GLY A 204 30.09 -30.42 -67.33
CA GLY A 204 31.05 -30.86 -68.35
C GLY A 204 31.54 -29.71 -69.22
N PHE A 205 30.63 -28.85 -69.67
CA PHE A 205 30.97 -27.65 -70.43
C PHE A 205 31.87 -26.70 -69.64
N LEU A 206 31.54 -26.40 -68.37
CA LEU A 206 32.37 -25.50 -67.54
C LEU A 206 33.79 -26.06 -67.38
N GLN A 207 33.95 -27.37 -67.20
CA GLN A 207 35.27 -28.01 -67.16
C GLN A 207 36.02 -27.89 -68.50
N ALA A 208 35.34 -28.12 -69.62
CA ALA A 208 35.92 -27.99 -70.96
C ALA A 208 36.33 -26.54 -71.25
N LEU A 209 35.45 -25.59 -70.96
CA LEU A 209 35.66 -24.15 -71.11
C LEU A 209 36.90 -23.68 -70.35
N LEU A 210 37.01 -24.03 -69.06
CA LEU A 210 38.15 -23.64 -68.24
C LEU A 210 39.46 -24.26 -68.73
N GLU A 211 39.45 -25.52 -69.19
CA GLU A 211 40.63 -26.16 -69.79
C GLU A 211 41.07 -25.45 -71.08
N THR A 212 40.11 -25.04 -71.93
CA THR A 212 40.37 -24.33 -73.19
C THR A 212 41.10 -23.00 -72.97
N THR A 213 40.91 -22.32 -71.82
CA THR A 213 41.62 -21.08 -71.49
C THR A 213 43.15 -21.23 -71.52
N SER A 214 43.68 -22.43 -71.27
CA SER A 214 45.12 -22.70 -71.33
C SER A 214 45.67 -22.86 -72.76
N ARG A 215 44.77 -22.98 -73.75
CA ARG A 215 45.10 -23.31 -75.15
C ARG A 215 44.76 -22.21 -76.15
N THR A 216 43.84 -21.32 -75.80
CA THR A 216 43.39 -20.18 -76.62
C THR A 216 43.48 -18.87 -75.86
N ASN A 217 43.20 -17.73 -76.52
CA ASN A 217 43.10 -16.42 -75.87
C ASN A 217 41.71 -16.20 -75.22
N LEU A 218 41.15 -17.24 -74.61
CA LEU A 218 39.90 -17.19 -73.86
C LEU A 218 40.18 -16.90 -72.38
N PHE A 219 39.61 -15.81 -71.89
CA PHE A 219 39.61 -15.42 -70.48
C PHE A 219 38.27 -15.77 -69.86
N ALA A 220 38.28 -16.40 -68.69
CA ALA A 220 37.08 -16.71 -67.92
C ALA A 220 37.09 -15.88 -66.62
N ILE A 221 36.17 -14.93 -66.51
CA ILE A 221 36.01 -14.08 -65.34
C ILE A 221 34.73 -14.51 -64.63
N VAL A 222 34.86 -15.06 -63.43
CA VAL A 222 33.76 -15.73 -62.72
C VAL A 222 33.58 -15.13 -61.33
N SER A 223 32.34 -14.84 -60.96
CA SER A 223 32.01 -14.51 -59.57
C SER A 223 31.28 -15.68 -58.88
N VAL A 224 31.68 -15.97 -57.63
CA VAL A 224 31.11 -17.03 -56.78
C VAL A 224 30.83 -16.50 -55.36
N LEU A 225 29.91 -17.14 -54.63
CA LEU A 225 29.46 -16.64 -53.32
C LEU A 225 30.32 -17.15 -52.18
N ARG A 226 30.68 -18.44 -52.20
CA ARG A 226 31.35 -19.11 -51.06
C ARG A 226 32.35 -20.18 -51.48
N GLU A 227 33.35 -20.40 -50.62
CA GLU A 227 34.23 -21.56 -50.71
C GLU A 227 33.42 -22.86 -50.49
N GLY A 228 33.69 -23.89 -51.31
CA GLY A 228 33.11 -25.23 -51.19
C GLY A 228 31.81 -25.50 -51.98
N SER A 229 31.42 -24.62 -52.91
CA SER A 229 30.32 -24.87 -53.85
C SER A 229 30.71 -25.81 -55.00
N ASP A 230 29.75 -26.44 -55.68
CA ASP A 230 30.02 -27.32 -56.84
C ASP A 230 30.78 -26.58 -57.96
N VAL A 231 30.52 -25.28 -58.15
CA VAL A 231 31.22 -24.40 -59.10
C VAL A 231 32.64 -24.11 -58.62
N HIS A 232 32.81 -23.77 -57.34
CA HIS A 232 34.13 -23.55 -56.73
C HIS A 232 35.00 -24.82 -56.77
N ASP A 233 34.43 -26.01 -56.56
CA ASP A 233 35.10 -27.31 -56.69
C ASP A 233 35.57 -27.63 -58.12
N ILE A 234 34.95 -27.01 -59.13
CA ILE A 234 35.36 -27.11 -60.53
C ILE A 234 36.49 -26.11 -60.80
N LEU A 235 36.33 -24.86 -60.38
CA LEU A 235 37.33 -23.80 -60.53
C LEU A 235 38.65 -24.13 -59.81
N SER A 236 38.57 -24.67 -58.58
CA SER A 236 39.73 -25.02 -57.75
C SER A 236 40.67 -26.08 -58.33
N ARG A 237 40.25 -26.77 -59.38
CA ARG A 237 41.07 -27.75 -60.11
C ARG A 237 42.00 -27.13 -61.15
N GLN A 238 41.81 -25.85 -61.46
CA GLN A 238 42.55 -25.10 -62.46
C GLN A 238 43.44 -24.04 -61.81
N THR A 239 44.50 -23.62 -62.53
CA THR A 239 45.30 -22.46 -62.09
C THR A 239 44.50 -21.20 -62.37
N ARG A 240 44.25 -20.39 -61.33
CA ARG A 240 43.41 -19.20 -61.41
C ARG A 240 43.89 -18.09 -60.50
N VAL A 241 43.53 -16.86 -60.86
CA VAL A 241 43.67 -15.68 -60.00
C VAL A 241 42.48 -15.67 -59.05
N GLU A 242 42.73 -15.97 -57.78
CA GLU A 242 41.73 -15.88 -56.72
C GLU A 242 41.74 -14.48 -56.13
N VAL A 243 40.61 -13.78 -56.16
CA VAL A 243 40.43 -12.47 -55.56
C VAL A 243 39.42 -12.58 -54.43
N ASN A 244 39.90 -12.44 -53.20
CA ASN A 244 39.03 -12.37 -52.04
C ASN A 244 38.44 -10.97 -51.90
N MET A 245 37.15 -10.85 -52.19
CA MET A 245 36.42 -9.59 -52.08
C MET A 245 36.05 -9.22 -50.64
N SER A 246 36.40 -10.09 -49.68
CA SER A 246 36.21 -9.86 -48.25
C SER A 246 37.38 -9.08 -47.62
N ASN A 247 38.47 -8.83 -48.34
CA ASN A 247 39.50 -7.87 -47.94
C ASN A 247 38.94 -6.46 -48.13
N GLN A 248 38.34 -5.92 -47.06
CA GLN A 248 37.59 -4.68 -47.10
C GLN A 248 38.52 -3.48 -47.26
N VAL A 249 38.24 -2.68 -48.29
CA VAL A 249 38.67 -1.27 -48.37
C VAL A 249 38.15 -0.55 -47.12
N ASP A 250 38.95 0.33 -46.53
CA ASP A 250 38.46 1.14 -45.41
C ASP A 250 37.34 2.07 -45.89
N ILE A 251 36.25 2.13 -45.12
CA ILE A 251 35.11 2.99 -45.43
C ILE A 251 35.52 4.46 -45.49
N ARG A 252 36.51 4.87 -44.69
CA ARG A 252 37.07 6.24 -44.70
C ARG A 252 37.54 6.63 -46.11
N ASP A 253 38.28 5.74 -46.77
CA ASP A 253 38.77 5.94 -48.14
C ASP A 253 37.62 5.97 -49.15
N VAL A 254 36.61 5.12 -48.97
CA VAL A 254 35.43 5.07 -49.84
C VAL A 254 34.62 6.36 -49.75
N LEU A 255 34.34 6.85 -48.53
CA LEU A 255 33.60 8.09 -48.31
C LEU A 255 34.33 9.27 -48.95
N ARG A 256 35.63 9.40 -48.69
CA ARG A 256 36.45 10.47 -49.26
C ARG A 256 36.49 10.40 -50.79
N HIS A 257 36.72 9.23 -51.37
CA HIS A 257 36.85 9.10 -52.82
C HIS A 257 35.53 9.31 -53.56
N ARG A 258 34.41 8.88 -52.99
CA ARG A 258 33.09 8.92 -53.67
C ARG A 258 32.31 10.19 -53.42
N LEU A 259 32.42 10.77 -52.22
CA LEU A 259 31.59 11.90 -51.81
C LEU A 259 32.27 13.26 -52.03
N VAL A 260 33.60 13.29 -52.11
CA VAL A 260 34.38 14.53 -52.28
C VAL A 260 35.04 14.57 -53.66
N GLU A 261 34.96 15.70 -54.35
CA GLU A 261 35.61 15.87 -55.65
C GLU A 261 37.14 15.82 -55.49
N PRO A 262 37.85 14.93 -56.21
CA PRO A 262 39.30 14.77 -56.05
C PRO A 262 40.07 16.08 -56.27
N GLY A 263 40.91 16.44 -55.29
CA GLY A 263 41.76 17.63 -55.35
C GLY A 263 41.05 18.96 -55.10
N SER A 264 39.78 18.95 -54.68
CA SER A 264 39.01 20.16 -54.35
C SER A 264 39.22 20.70 -52.93
N VAL A 265 39.77 19.88 -52.03
CA VAL A 265 39.90 20.20 -50.59
C VAL A 265 40.97 21.27 -50.34
N ASP A 266 40.61 22.36 -49.70
CA ASP A 266 41.53 23.39 -49.18
C ASP A 266 42.18 22.90 -47.87
N THR A 267 43.30 22.20 -47.98
CA THR A 267 44.01 21.61 -46.82
C THR A 267 44.35 22.63 -45.72
N PRO A 268 44.89 23.83 -46.01
CA PRO A 268 45.09 24.86 -44.97
C PRO A 268 43.82 25.28 -44.22
N ALA A 269 42.67 25.33 -44.89
CA ALA A 269 41.40 25.65 -44.25
C ALA A 269 40.96 24.52 -43.31
N VAL A 270 41.08 23.26 -43.74
CA VAL A 270 40.82 22.08 -42.89
C VAL A 270 41.75 22.06 -41.67
N GLU A 271 43.06 22.24 -41.85
CA GLU A 271 44.03 22.26 -40.74
C GLU A 271 43.66 23.33 -39.70
N SER A 272 43.22 24.52 -40.16
CA SER A 272 42.82 25.62 -39.28
C SER A 272 41.53 25.32 -38.50
N LEU A 273 40.53 24.73 -39.16
CA LEU A 273 39.28 24.30 -38.54
C LEU A 273 39.51 23.18 -37.52
N VAL A 274 40.28 22.15 -37.89
CA VAL A 274 40.62 21.05 -36.99
C VAL A 274 41.40 21.55 -35.77
N ASP A 275 42.33 22.50 -35.94
CA ASP A 275 43.05 23.11 -34.82
C ASP A 275 42.11 23.84 -33.84
N GLU A 276 41.00 24.42 -34.32
CA GLU A 276 39.97 25.04 -33.48
C GLU A 276 39.21 23.98 -32.66
N TYR A 277 38.78 22.90 -33.29
CA TYR A 277 38.13 21.77 -32.63
C TYR A 277 39.00 21.15 -31.54
N ILE A 278 40.26 20.84 -31.87
CA ILE A 278 41.21 20.25 -30.92
C ILE A 278 41.46 21.19 -29.74
N GLN A 279 41.53 22.50 -29.97
CA GLN A 279 41.66 23.49 -28.88
C GLN A 279 40.43 23.54 -27.96
N ALA A 280 39.23 23.44 -28.52
CA ALA A 280 38.00 23.40 -27.73
C ALA A 280 37.92 22.13 -26.87
N TYR A 281 38.30 20.98 -27.43
CA TYR A 281 38.33 19.70 -26.75
C TYR A 281 39.40 19.63 -25.65
N ASP A 282 40.62 20.11 -25.91
CA ASP A 282 41.71 20.17 -24.90
C ASP A 282 41.44 21.22 -23.80
N GLY A 283 40.56 22.19 -24.08
CA GLY A 283 40.22 23.29 -23.17
C GLY A 283 39.26 22.92 -22.02
N THR A 284 38.82 21.66 -21.92
CA THR A 284 37.80 21.18 -20.98
C THR A 284 38.24 19.90 -20.27
N ASP A 285 37.84 19.73 -19.02
CA ASP A 285 38.10 18.49 -18.25
C ASP A 285 37.10 17.36 -18.60
N TYR A 286 36.11 17.61 -19.47
CA TYR A 286 35.06 16.67 -19.83
C TYR A 286 35.38 15.77 -21.03
N VAL A 287 36.44 16.07 -21.79
CA VAL A 287 36.84 15.32 -22.98
C VAL A 287 38.17 14.64 -22.73
N ASP A 288 38.22 13.32 -22.95
CA ASP A 288 39.49 12.58 -23.00
C ASP A 288 39.93 12.50 -24.46
N LEU A 289 40.85 13.40 -24.86
CA LEU A 289 41.23 13.58 -26.25
C LEU A 289 41.91 12.31 -26.81
N PRO A 290 41.33 11.64 -27.83
CA PRO A 290 41.91 10.44 -28.42
C PRO A 290 43.28 10.69 -29.07
N ASP A 291 44.20 9.73 -28.89
CA ASP A 291 45.51 9.76 -29.53
C ASP A 291 45.38 9.79 -31.06
N GLY A 292 45.91 10.83 -31.71
CA GLY A 292 45.91 10.96 -33.17
C GLY A 292 44.65 11.60 -33.77
N LEU A 293 43.64 11.98 -32.96
CA LEU A 293 42.37 12.55 -33.42
C LEU A 293 42.55 13.68 -34.45
N ARG A 294 43.51 14.58 -34.23
CA ARG A 294 43.83 15.69 -35.16
C ARG A 294 44.11 15.20 -36.58
N GLY A 295 44.97 14.19 -36.73
CA GLY A 295 45.32 13.64 -38.04
C GLY A 295 44.15 12.92 -38.68
N ASP A 296 43.42 12.14 -37.89
CA ASP A 296 42.23 11.42 -38.35
C ASP A 296 41.15 12.39 -38.86
N MET A 297 40.90 13.50 -38.15
CA MET A 297 39.97 14.55 -38.60
C MET A 297 40.38 15.20 -39.92
N GLU A 298 41.68 15.49 -40.11
CA GLU A 298 42.20 16.02 -41.38
C GLU A 298 42.03 15.01 -42.53
N GLU A 299 42.18 13.71 -42.25
CA GLU A 299 42.07 12.64 -43.24
C GLU A 299 40.62 12.30 -43.62
N THR A 300 39.68 12.40 -42.67
CA THR A 300 38.27 12.03 -42.85
C THR A 300 37.34 13.20 -43.16
N TYR A 301 37.84 14.44 -43.16
CA TYR A 301 37.05 15.63 -43.52
C TYR A 301 36.30 15.42 -44.86
N PRO A 302 34.98 15.70 -44.93
CA PRO A 302 34.18 16.52 -44.03
C PRO A 302 33.44 15.77 -42.90
N PHE A 303 33.84 14.56 -42.55
CA PHE A 303 33.19 13.77 -41.50
C PHE A 303 34.08 13.64 -40.26
N HIS A 304 33.48 13.80 -39.08
CA HIS A 304 34.19 13.54 -37.83
C HIS A 304 34.55 12.04 -37.73
N PRO A 305 35.79 11.67 -37.37
CA PRO A 305 36.25 10.27 -37.40
C PRO A 305 35.45 9.37 -36.44
N GLU A 306 35.12 9.87 -35.24
CA GLU A 306 34.28 9.14 -34.28
C GLU A 306 32.89 8.82 -34.82
N LEU A 307 32.30 9.67 -35.69
CA LEU A 307 31.03 9.37 -36.33
C LEU A 307 31.15 8.18 -37.30
N ILE A 308 32.23 8.17 -38.09
CA ILE A 308 32.49 7.07 -39.02
C ILE A 308 32.64 5.77 -38.23
N ASP A 309 33.45 5.79 -37.16
CA ASP A 309 33.74 4.60 -36.38
C ASP A 309 32.50 4.11 -35.60
N SER A 310 31.70 5.03 -35.06
CA SER A 310 30.48 4.71 -34.33
C SER A 310 29.43 4.06 -35.22
N LEU A 311 29.19 4.62 -36.42
CA LEU A 311 28.27 4.03 -37.41
C LEU A 311 28.83 2.76 -38.03
N LYS A 312 30.14 2.69 -38.33
CA LYS A 312 30.81 1.47 -38.82
C LYS A 312 30.60 0.32 -37.86
N THR A 313 30.93 0.51 -36.59
CA THR A 313 30.79 -0.53 -35.55
C THR A 313 29.37 -1.08 -35.50
N ARG A 314 28.36 -0.21 -35.62
CA ARG A 314 26.94 -0.54 -35.44
C ARG A 314 26.28 -1.10 -36.70
N TYR A 315 26.56 -0.56 -37.88
CA TYR A 315 26.10 -1.10 -39.17
C TYR A 315 26.64 -2.50 -39.46
N PHE A 316 27.93 -2.76 -39.13
CA PHE A 316 28.55 -4.07 -39.35
C PHE A 316 28.19 -5.12 -38.29
N ALA A 317 27.64 -4.71 -37.14
CA ALA A 317 27.17 -5.63 -36.10
C ALA A 317 25.84 -6.31 -36.46
N GLU A 318 24.92 -5.62 -37.17
CA GLU A 318 23.57 -6.12 -37.45
C GLU A 318 23.35 -6.70 -38.86
N THR A 319 24.20 -6.43 -39.86
CA THR A 319 23.93 -6.84 -41.26
C THR A 319 24.98 -7.76 -41.88
N GLU A 320 24.61 -9.01 -42.20
CA GLU A 320 25.51 -10.01 -42.82
C GLU A 320 25.84 -9.77 -44.31
N SER A 321 25.19 -8.83 -45.01
CA SER A 321 25.54 -8.43 -46.39
C SER A 321 24.82 -7.13 -46.80
N GLY A 322 25.55 -6.02 -46.97
CA GLY A 322 24.99 -4.74 -47.47
C GLY A 322 25.29 -3.48 -46.64
N ALA A 323 25.88 -3.63 -45.45
CA ALA A 323 26.20 -2.56 -44.49
C ALA A 323 26.86 -1.32 -45.12
N THR A 324 27.92 -1.52 -45.92
CA THR A 324 28.69 -0.45 -46.56
C THR A 324 27.86 0.43 -47.49
N ARG A 325 26.84 -0.14 -48.16
CA ARG A 325 25.98 0.60 -49.10
C ARG A 325 24.95 1.47 -48.38
N GLY A 326 24.34 0.94 -47.33
CA GLY A 326 23.40 1.70 -46.48
C GLY A 326 24.10 2.86 -45.78
N MET A 327 25.27 2.60 -45.20
CA MET A 327 26.09 3.60 -44.55
C MET A 327 26.57 4.69 -45.54
N LEU A 328 27.05 4.32 -46.74
CA LEU A 328 27.43 5.29 -47.76
C LEU A 328 26.25 6.17 -48.18
N TYR A 329 25.05 5.59 -48.33
CA TYR A 329 23.84 6.36 -48.66
C TYR A 329 23.49 7.36 -47.55
N LEU A 330 23.55 6.95 -46.28
CA LEU A 330 23.29 7.84 -45.14
C LEU A 330 24.30 9.00 -45.12
N PHE A 331 25.60 8.72 -45.19
CA PHE A 331 26.63 9.77 -45.21
C PHE A 331 26.49 10.72 -46.40
N ALA A 332 26.15 10.20 -47.57
CA ALA A 332 25.92 11.00 -48.77
C ALA A 332 24.72 11.94 -48.61
N LYS A 333 23.61 11.41 -48.07
CA LYS A 333 22.39 12.18 -47.82
C LYS A 333 22.66 13.29 -46.80
N VAL A 334 23.23 12.94 -45.64
CA VAL A 334 23.58 13.90 -44.57
C VAL A 334 24.52 14.98 -45.10
N LEU A 335 25.54 14.61 -45.88
CA LEU A 335 26.47 15.57 -46.46
C LEU A 335 25.77 16.52 -47.44
N VAL A 336 24.95 16.00 -48.36
CA VAL A 336 24.22 16.84 -49.32
C VAL A 336 23.25 17.79 -48.61
N ASP A 337 22.55 17.30 -47.58
CA ASP A 337 21.57 18.09 -46.85
C ASP A 337 22.24 19.17 -45.98
N ASN A 338 23.47 18.96 -45.48
CA ASN A 338 24.11 19.84 -44.49
C ASN A 338 25.38 20.59 -44.96
N HIS A 339 25.96 20.29 -46.12
CA HIS A 339 27.25 20.90 -46.55
C HIS A 339 27.27 22.43 -46.62
N GLN A 340 26.11 23.08 -46.68
CA GLN A 340 25.95 24.55 -46.71
C GLN A 340 25.57 25.14 -45.34
N GLU A 341 25.29 24.30 -44.35
CA GLU A 341 24.76 24.71 -43.04
C GLU A 341 25.77 24.48 -41.92
N THR A 342 26.73 23.56 -42.11
CA THR A 342 27.70 23.16 -41.10
C THR A 342 29.14 23.13 -41.62
N ASP A 343 30.10 23.11 -40.71
CA ASP A 343 31.55 23.10 -40.91
C ASP A 343 32.14 21.69 -41.01
N ILE A 344 31.58 20.72 -40.27
CA ILE A 344 31.90 19.29 -40.32
C ILE A 344 30.64 18.47 -39.99
N ILE A 345 30.52 17.27 -40.54
CA ILE A 345 29.43 16.35 -40.21
C ILE A 345 29.80 15.57 -38.93
N THR A 346 29.06 15.81 -37.85
CA THR A 346 29.19 15.15 -36.53
C THR A 346 28.01 14.23 -36.26
N HIS A 347 27.99 13.56 -35.09
CA HIS A 347 26.87 12.71 -34.70
C HIS A 347 25.56 13.50 -34.59
N GLY A 348 25.61 14.70 -34.02
CA GLY A 348 24.46 15.58 -33.87
C GLY A 348 23.89 16.06 -35.21
N THR A 349 24.72 16.10 -36.26
CA THR A 349 24.27 16.42 -37.63
C THR A 349 23.43 15.29 -38.24
N VAL A 350 23.62 14.04 -37.80
CA VAL A 350 22.76 12.91 -38.17
C VAL A 350 21.50 12.95 -37.31
N ASP A 351 20.69 13.95 -37.61
CA ASP A 351 19.50 14.30 -36.87
C ASP A 351 18.49 13.13 -36.74
N ALA A 352 18.16 12.79 -35.51
CA ALA A 352 17.28 11.66 -35.18
C ALA A 352 15.86 11.81 -35.73
N VAL A 353 15.42 13.03 -36.07
CA VAL A 353 14.09 13.31 -36.64
C VAL A 353 14.14 13.26 -38.17
N GLU A 354 15.12 13.92 -38.80
CA GLU A 354 15.21 13.98 -40.27
C GLU A 354 15.61 12.66 -40.91
N TYR A 355 16.47 11.90 -40.23
CA TYR A 355 16.99 10.61 -40.72
C TYR A 355 16.38 9.42 -39.99
N ASN A 356 15.26 9.59 -39.29
CA ASN A 356 14.58 8.51 -38.55
C ASN A 356 14.34 7.28 -39.44
N ASP A 357 13.81 7.45 -40.65
CA ASP A 357 13.57 6.36 -41.60
C ASP A 357 14.85 5.55 -41.93
N GLU A 358 15.99 6.22 -42.04
CA GLU A 358 17.28 5.56 -42.26
C GLU A 358 17.79 4.88 -40.99
N LEU A 359 17.68 5.52 -39.83
CA LEU A 359 18.14 5.00 -38.54
C LEU A 359 17.30 3.79 -38.07
N THR A 360 15.99 3.80 -38.29
CA THR A 360 15.09 2.66 -37.99
C THR A 360 15.39 1.44 -38.88
N ARG A 361 15.94 1.64 -40.08
CA ARG A 361 16.46 0.52 -40.90
C ARG A 361 17.77 -0.07 -40.38
N ILE A 362 18.49 0.65 -39.53
CA ILE A 362 19.69 0.15 -38.84
C ILE A 362 19.28 -0.66 -37.62
N ASN A 363 18.32 -0.15 -36.86
CA ASN A 363 17.91 -0.70 -35.57
C ASN A 363 16.55 -1.41 -35.71
N VAL A 364 16.43 -2.36 -36.63
CA VAL A 364 15.11 -2.94 -37.03
C VAL A 364 14.44 -3.72 -35.89
N GLU A 365 15.23 -4.34 -35.02
CA GLU A 365 14.72 -5.14 -33.91
C GLU A 365 14.24 -4.28 -32.72
N HIS A 366 14.48 -2.97 -32.76
CA HIS A 366 14.32 -2.07 -31.63
C HIS A 366 13.64 -0.75 -32.03
N ALA A 367 12.86 -0.16 -31.13
CA ALA A 367 12.10 1.07 -31.40
C ALA A 367 12.84 2.37 -30.98
N ARG A 368 14.15 2.31 -30.73
CA ARG A 368 14.91 3.43 -30.13
C ARG A 368 14.92 4.71 -30.98
N PRO A 369 15.06 4.65 -32.32
CA PRO A 369 14.98 5.86 -33.15
C PRO A 369 13.61 6.53 -33.05
N ASP A 370 12.52 5.75 -33.03
CA ASP A 370 11.16 6.26 -32.88
C ASP A 370 10.95 6.88 -31.49
N ARG A 371 11.51 6.28 -30.43
CA ARG A 371 11.45 6.87 -29.07
C ARG A 371 12.21 8.18 -28.96
N CYS A 372 13.40 8.25 -29.57
CA CYS A 372 14.17 9.48 -29.64
C CYS A 372 13.43 10.55 -30.47
N TYR A 373 12.77 10.16 -31.57
CA TYR A 373 11.93 11.04 -32.37
C TYR A 373 10.80 11.64 -31.51
N ASP A 374 10.06 10.79 -30.80
CA ASP A 374 8.94 11.21 -29.95
C ASP A 374 9.43 12.15 -28.83
N ASP A 375 10.54 11.84 -28.18
CA ASP A 375 11.15 12.73 -27.18
C ASP A 375 11.54 14.10 -27.75
N ILE A 376 12.11 14.15 -28.96
CA ILE A 376 12.47 15.42 -29.59
C ILE A 376 11.23 16.21 -30.01
N VAL A 377 10.24 15.56 -30.63
CA VAL A 377 9.09 16.24 -31.24
C VAL A 377 8.03 16.62 -30.21
N ASP A 378 7.72 15.73 -29.27
CA ASP A 378 6.62 15.93 -28.32
C ASP A 378 7.07 16.58 -27.02
N ARG A 379 8.34 16.43 -26.63
CA ARG A 379 8.84 16.91 -25.33
C ARG A 379 9.79 18.09 -25.46
N LEU A 380 10.74 18.02 -26.39
CA LEU A 380 11.75 19.07 -26.53
C LEU A 380 11.25 20.32 -27.26
N ALA A 381 10.25 20.19 -28.15
CA ALA A 381 9.82 21.24 -29.06
C ALA A 381 9.42 22.57 -28.38
N ASP A 382 8.88 22.52 -27.16
CA ASP A 382 8.45 23.70 -26.39
C ASP A 382 9.47 24.12 -25.30
N THR A 383 10.67 23.53 -25.30
CA THR A 383 11.73 23.80 -24.32
C THR A 383 12.83 24.71 -24.89
N ASP A 384 13.47 25.50 -24.04
CA ASP A 384 14.61 26.35 -24.40
C ASP A 384 15.93 25.60 -24.17
N ILE A 385 16.16 24.50 -24.90
CA ILE A 385 17.36 23.64 -24.83
C ILE A 385 17.98 23.52 -26.24
N PRO A 386 18.76 24.53 -26.68
CA PRO A 386 19.30 24.61 -28.04
C PRO A 386 20.07 23.36 -28.49
N PHE A 387 20.90 22.78 -27.62
CA PHE A 387 21.70 21.60 -27.96
C PHE A 387 20.93 20.27 -27.75
N GLY A 388 19.68 20.32 -27.30
CA GLY A 388 18.96 19.12 -26.90
C GLY A 388 18.79 18.10 -28.03
N ARG A 389 18.43 18.56 -29.23
CA ARG A 389 18.23 17.72 -30.41
C ARG A 389 19.55 17.13 -30.94
N PRO A 390 20.64 17.90 -31.09
CA PRO A 390 21.97 17.36 -31.38
C PRO A 390 22.49 16.35 -30.35
N ILE A 391 22.28 16.60 -29.05
CA ILE A 391 22.68 15.68 -27.97
C ILE A 391 21.93 14.36 -28.10
N LEU A 392 20.60 14.41 -28.23
CA LEU A 392 19.79 13.19 -28.35
C LEU A 392 20.12 12.40 -29.61
N SER A 393 20.40 13.07 -30.73
CA SER A 393 20.85 12.42 -31.96
C SER A 393 22.20 11.72 -31.79
N THR A 394 23.13 12.36 -31.05
CA THR A 394 24.40 11.75 -30.68
C THR A 394 24.19 10.52 -29.81
N VAL A 395 23.45 10.65 -28.71
CA VAL A 395 23.19 9.54 -27.79
C VAL A 395 22.47 8.39 -28.51
N LEU A 396 21.53 8.70 -29.41
CA LEU A 396 20.82 7.71 -30.21
C LEU A 396 21.78 6.86 -31.04
N ILE A 397 22.72 7.47 -31.78
CA ILE A 397 23.71 6.71 -32.57
C ILE A 397 24.45 5.73 -31.67
N TYR A 398 24.90 6.17 -30.49
CA TYR A 398 25.58 5.29 -29.55
C TYR A 398 24.67 4.19 -28.97
N SER A 399 23.36 4.38 -29.03
CA SER A 399 22.32 3.47 -28.51
C SER A 399 21.75 2.51 -29.56
N LEU A 400 22.11 2.59 -30.85
CA LEU A 400 21.53 1.74 -31.91
C LEU A 400 21.92 0.25 -31.85
N THR A 401 22.78 -0.17 -30.93
CA THR A 401 23.18 -1.59 -30.84
C THR A 401 23.32 -1.99 -29.37
N PRO A 402 22.28 -2.62 -28.80
CA PRO A 402 22.30 -3.03 -27.39
C PRO A 402 23.44 -4.01 -27.08
N GLY A 403 24.10 -3.84 -25.93
CA GLY A 403 25.15 -4.75 -25.45
C GLY A 403 26.56 -4.58 -26.06
N LEU A 404 26.74 -3.72 -27.07
CA LEU A 404 28.05 -3.38 -27.67
C LEU A 404 28.45 -1.95 -27.28
N ALA A 405 29.06 -1.80 -26.09
CA ALA A 405 29.45 -0.48 -25.54
C ALA A 405 28.31 0.55 -25.67
N GLU A 406 27.13 0.14 -25.20
CA GLU A 406 25.87 0.85 -25.39
C GLU A 406 25.85 2.16 -24.60
N GLY A 407 25.61 3.27 -25.30
CA GLY A 407 25.53 4.60 -24.71
C GLY A 407 26.72 5.49 -24.98
N ALA A 408 26.48 6.79 -24.89
CA ALA A 408 27.47 7.84 -25.10
C ALA A 408 27.95 8.37 -23.74
N THR A 409 29.26 8.50 -23.56
CA THR A 409 29.81 9.25 -22.42
C THR A 409 29.64 10.75 -22.61
N THR A 410 29.87 11.55 -21.57
CA THR A 410 29.92 13.01 -21.71
C THR A 410 30.95 13.46 -22.76
N SER A 411 32.09 12.77 -22.85
CA SER A 411 33.11 13.03 -23.88
C SER A 411 32.56 12.76 -25.28
N ASP A 412 31.90 11.62 -25.49
CA ASP A 412 31.26 11.27 -26.77
C ASP A 412 30.21 12.29 -27.19
N ILE A 413 29.42 12.78 -26.24
CA ILE A 413 28.36 13.78 -26.51
C ILE A 413 28.99 15.11 -26.96
N ILE A 414 30.06 15.56 -26.31
CA ILE A 414 30.76 16.78 -26.72
C ILE A 414 31.36 16.61 -28.11
N LEU A 415 32.12 15.54 -28.35
CA LEU A 415 32.72 15.24 -29.66
C LEU A 415 31.67 15.12 -30.76
N GLY A 416 30.50 14.55 -30.44
CA GLY A 416 29.41 14.35 -31.37
C GLY A 416 28.51 15.56 -31.60
N THR A 417 28.51 16.56 -30.72
CA THR A 417 27.57 17.71 -30.78
C THR A 417 28.24 19.02 -31.15
N TYR A 418 29.52 19.20 -30.80
CA TYR A 418 30.22 20.48 -30.92
C TYR A 418 30.46 20.90 -32.37
N HIS A 419 30.16 22.17 -32.67
CA HIS A 419 30.56 22.86 -33.90
C HIS A 419 31.48 24.06 -33.62
N ALA A 420 32.22 24.55 -34.64
CA ALA A 420 32.98 25.79 -34.49
C ALA A 420 32.06 26.93 -34.02
N ASP A 421 32.62 27.84 -33.19
CA ASP A 421 31.89 28.89 -32.45
C ASP A 421 30.96 28.44 -31.29
N ASP A 422 30.74 27.14 -31.07
CA ASP A 422 29.98 26.66 -29.89
C ASP A 422 30.76 26.80 -28.58
N ARG A 423 30.03 26.69 -27.46
CA ARG A 423 30.63 26.59 -26.12
C ARG A 423 30.33 25.23 -25.52
N VAL A 424 31.39 24.48 -25.22
CA VAL A 424 31.28 23.16 -24.57
C VAL A 424 30.42 23.19 -23.30
N ASN A 425 30.55 24.23 -22.47
CA ASN A 425 29.75 24.36 -21.24
C ASN A 425 28.25 24.49 -21.51
N ASP A 426 27.84 25.10 -22.63
CA ASP A 426 26.42 25.26 -22.95
C ASP A 426 25.81 23.89 -23.32
N ILE A 427 26.57 23.04 -24.03
CA ILE A 427 26.22 21.64 -24.30
C ILE A 427 26.05 20.84 -22.99
N ILE A 428 26.98 21.00 -22.04
CA ILE A 428 26.90 20.31 -20.73
C ILE A 428 25.68 20.73 -19.93
N VAL A 429 25.37 22.03 -19.89
CA VAL A 429 24.17 22.53 -19.18
C VAL A 429 22.91 21.95 -19.81
N ASP A 430 22.82 21.92 -21.13
CA ASP A 430 21.67 21.36 -21.83
C ASP A 430 21.55 19.84 -21.66
N LEU A 431 22.66 19.10 -21.62
CA LEU A 431 22.68 17.65 -21.30
C LEU A 431 22.08 17.37 -19.92
N GLU A 432 22.45 18.14 -18.91
CA GLU A 432 21.90 17.99 -17.55
C GLU A 432 20.43 18.37 -17.48
N ARG A 433 19.98 19.36 -18.25
CA ARG A 433 18.57 19.75 -18.35
C ARG A 433 17.72 18.66 -19.00
N LEU A 434 18.22 18.00 -20.06
CA LEU A 434 17.49 16.95 -20.79
C LEU A 434 17.02 15.79 -19.90
N GLN A 435 17.79 15.41 -18.88
CA GLN A 435 17.48 14.29 -17.96
C GLN A 435 16.11 14.42 -17.25
N GLY A 436 15.54 15.63 -17.18
CA GLY A 436 14.22 15.88 -16.59
C GLY A 436 13.12 16.26 -17.59
N GLU A 437 13.44 16.33 -18.88
CA GLU A 437 12.51 16.75 -19.95
C GLU A 437 12.01 15.58 -20.79
N VAL A 438 12.92 14.67 -21.13
CA VAL A 438 12.65 13.58 -22.06
C VAL A 438 12.55 12.24 -21.35
N TYR A 439 11.77 11.32 -21.91
CA TYR A 439 11.37 10.11 -21.20
C TYR A 439 12.31 8.94 -21.44
N HIS A 440 12.92 8.84 -22.61
CA HIS A 440 13.66 7.65 -23.01
C HIS A 440 15.17 7.80 -22.85
N LEU A 441 15.64 8.92 -22.32
CA LEU A 441 17.05 9.15 -21.99
C LEU A 441 17.38 8.60 -20.61
N TRP A 442 18.17 7.53 -20.58
CA TRP A 442 18.68 6.90 -19.37
C TRP A 442 20.11 7.33 -19.10
N ARG A 443 20.47 7.36 -17.81
CA ARG A 443 21.85 7.57 -17.35
C ARG A 443 22.26 6.39 -16.47
N ASN A 444 23.28 5.66 -16.92
CA ASN A 444 23.92 4.58 -16.16
C ASN A 444 25.37 4.95 -15.93
N ASP A 445 25.76 5.18 -14.68
CA ASP A 445 27.09 5.69 -14.31
C ASP A 445 27.47 6.95 -15.12
N ASP A 446 28.42 6.81 -16.05
CA ASP A 446 28.96 7.87 -16.91
C ASP A 446 28.44 7.82 -18.35
N GLN A 447 27.46 6.96 -18.65
CA GLN A 447 26.91 6.77 -20.00
C GLN A 447 25.42 7.15 -20.09
N PHE A 448 25.08 7.79 -21.20
CA PHE A 448 23.73 8.16 -21.58
C PHE A 448 23.24 7.23 -22.67
N VAL A 449 22.01 6.72 -22.55
CA VAL A 449 21.45 5.71 -23.46
C VAL A 449 20.00 6.05 -23.79
N ILE A 450 19.61 5.97 -25.06
CA ILE A 450 18.20 5.93 -25.46
C ILE A 450 17.70 4.48 -25.35
N ARG A 451 16.66 4.25 -24.55
CA ARG A 451 16.01 2.94 -24.42
C ARG A 451 14.56 2.98 -24.92
N GLU A 452 13.96 1.81 -25.07
CA GLU A 452 12.54 1.72 -25.43
C GLU A 452 11.60 2.01 -24.27
N ASP A 453 12.04 1.65 -23.06
CA ASP A 453 11.32 1.91 -21.83
C ASP A 453 11.54 3.35 -21.36
N GLU A 454 10.49 3.92 -20.78
CA GLU A 454 10.54 5.24 -20.16
C GLU A 454 11.35 5.18 -18.87
N ASN A 455 12.21 6.18 -18.65
CA ASN A 455 13.03 6.34 -17.46
C ASN A 455 12.15 6.76 -16.27
N PRO A 456 12.07 5.94 -15.20
CA PRO A 456 11.32 6.25 -13.98
C PRO A 456 11.63 7.64 -13.42
N ARG A 457 12.90 8.04 -13.38
CA ARG A 457 13.32 9.35 -12.83
C ARG A 457 12.76 10.51 -13.64
N SER A 458 12.77 10.39 -14.98
CA SER A 458 12.21 11.42 -15.87
C SER A 458 10.70 11.54 -15.68
N LEU A 459 9.98 10.42 -15.57
CA LEU A 459 8.54 10.39 -15.34
C LEU A 459 8.16 11.07 -14.01
N VAL A 460 8.90 10.77 -12.94
CA VAL A 460 8.69 11.39 -11.62
C VAL A 460 9.00 12.88 -11.66
N LYS A 461 10.14 13.29 -12.22
CA LYS A 461 10.50 14.71 -12.33
C LYS A 461 9.49 15.51 -13.15
N ASN A 462 8.96 14.91 -14.22
CA ASN A 462 7.91 15.53 -15.01
C ASN A 462 6.62 15.70 -14.20
N ALA A 463 6.15 14.64 -13.53
CA ALA A 463 4.97 14.73 -12.66
C ALA A 463 5.16 15.77 -11.54
N ALA A 464 6.34 15.83 -10.94
CA ALA A 464 6.68 16.79 -9.89
C ALA A 464 6.51 18.26 -10.32
N ARG A 465 6.66 18.59 -11.60
CA ARG A 465 6.46 19.97 -12.10
C ARG A 465 5.00 20.40 -12.07
N ASP A 466 4.10 19.44 -12.25
CA ASP A 466 2.66 19.67 -12.24
C ASP A 466 2.07 19.63 -10.82
N VAL A 467 2.87 19.28 -9.81
CA VAL A 467 2.45 19.29 -8.40
C VAL A 467 2.34 20.74 -7.90
N ASP A 468 1.17 21.08 -7.35
CA ASP A 468 0.91 22.38 -6.74
C ASP A 468 1.74 22.57 -5.46
N ASP A 469 2.21 23.80 -5.23
CA ASP A 469 3.01 24.14 -4.04
C ASP A 469 2.25 23.87 -2.73
N ALA A 470 0.91 23.96 -2.75
CA ALA A 470 0.06 23.70 -1.60
C ALA A 470 0.08 22.23 -1.16
N ASP A 471 0.08 21.30 -2.12
CA ASP A 471 0.12 19.86 -1.84
C ASP A 471 1.49 19.48 -1.30
N ALA A 472 2.55 20.01 -1.91
CA ALA A 472 3.91 19.83 -1.42
C ALA A 472 4.09 20.42 -0.01
N MET A 473 3.49 21.56 0.31
CA MET A 473 3.55 22.14 1.65
C MET A 473 2.81 21.29 2.69
N THR A 474 1.68 20.70 2.31
CA THR A 474 0.93 19.77 3.15
C THR A 474 1.78 18.54 3.49
N LEU A 475 2.41 17.92 2.47
CA LEU A 475 3.31 16.79 2.67
C LEU A 475 4.50 17.13 3.58
N LEU A 476 5.07 18.34 3.47
CA LEU A 476 6.12 18.80 4.39
C LEU A 476 5.62 18.82 5.83
N GLY A 477 4.40 19.31 6.08
CA GLY A 477 3.78 19.31 7.40
C GLY A 477 3.59 17.90 7.95
N GLU A 478 3.03 16.99 7.15
CA GLU A 478 2.84 15.58 7.50
C GLU A 478 4.18 14.87 7.80
N THR A 479 5.23 15.17 7.01
CA THR A 479 6.57 14.64 7.22
C THR A 479 7.17 15.16 8.53
N VAL A 480 6.95 16.44 8.87
CA VAL A 480 7.36 17.00 10.16
C VAL A 480 6.59 16.35 11.32
N GLU A 481 5.29 16.11 11.18
CA GLU A 481 4.51 15.36 12.18
C GLU A 481 5.07 13.95 12.38
N SER A 482 5.45 13.26 11.29
CA SER A 482 6.08 11.94 11.33
C SER A 482 7.42 11.96 12.07
N ILE A 483 8.28 12.95 11.79
CA ILE A 483 9.60 13.10 12.41
C ILE A 483 9.47 13.33 13.93
N PHE A 484 8.59 14.22 14.36
CA PHE A 484 8.43 14.56 15.77
C PHE A 484 7.54 13.56 16.52
N GLY A 485 6.67 12.85 15.81
CA GLY A 485 5.76 11.85 16.35
C GLY A 485 4.54 12.43 17.07
N ALA A 486 3.83 11.55 17.76
CA ALA A 486 2.56 11.88 18.41
C ALA A 486 2.70 12.97 19.48
N GLY A 487 1.82 13.97 19.43
CA GLY A 487 1.85 15.15 20.31
C GLY A 487 2.56 16.36 19.71
N SER A 488 3.15 16.21 18.51
CA SER A 488 3.55 17.34 17.68
C SER A 488 2.38 17.91 16.88
N TYR A 489 2.44 19.21 16.61
CA TYR A 489 1.46 19.93 15.80
C TYR A 489 2.23 20.88 14.87
N PRO A 490 2.53 20.45 13.63
CA PRO A 490 3.15 21.30 12.63
C PRO A 490 2.22 22.47 12.27
N VAL A 491 2.78 23.68 12.17
CA VAL A 491 2.02 24.87 11.78
C VAL A 491 2.76 25.74 10.76
N GLY A 492 2.00 26.45 9.93
CA GLY A 492 2.48 27.25 8.81
C GLY A 492 2.71 26.45 7.52
N PHE A 493 2.24 25.19 7.45
CA PHE A 493 2.48 24.28 6.31
C PHE A 493 1.37 24.37 5.25
N ASN A 494 1.03 25.60 4.86
CA ASN A 494 0.03 25.89 3.85
C ASN A 494 0.44 27.08 2.97
N ALA A 495 -0.28 27.26 1.86
CA ALA A 495 0.05 28.26 0.84
C ALA A 495 0.06 29.71 1.36
N ASP A 496 -0.78 30.02 2.34
CA ASP A 496 -0.93 31.36 2.91
C ASP A 496 -0.03 31.59 4.14
N GLY A 497 0.64 30.54 4.63
CA GLY A 497 1.44 30.57 5.86
C GLY A 497 0.61 30.82 7.12
N GLU A 498 -0.68 30.53 7.08
CA GLU A 498 -1.57 30.64 8.24
C GLU A 498 -1.21 29.58 9.28
N LEU A 499 -1.44 29.87 10.56
CA LEU A 499 -1.16 28.91 11.62
C LEU A 499 -2.38 28.02 11.83
N GLU A 500 -2.21 26.72 11.59
CA GLU A 500 -3.24 25.71 11.77
C GLU A 500 -3.68 25.62 13.23
N SER A 501 -4.94 25.19 13.45
CA SER A 501 -5.52 25.11 14.78
C SER A 501 -4.90 23.96 15.59
N VAL A 502 -4.20 24.30 16.67
CA VAL A 502 -3.70 23.34 17.66
C VAL A 502 -4.84 22.94 18.64
N PRO A 503 -5.05 21.66 18.99
CA PRO A 503 -6.11 21.24 19.92
C PRO A 503 -6.03 21.89 21.31
N ASP A 504 -7.18 22.21 21.91
CA ASP A 504 -7.28 22.73 23.28
C ASP A 504 -7.54 21.57 24.26
N SER A 505 -6.46 20.97 24.76
CA SER A 505 -6.46 19.82 25.67
C SER A 505 -5.49 20.03 26.85
N GLN A 506 -5.58 19.21 27.90
CA GLN A 506 -4.67 19.27 29.05
C GLN A 506 -3.27 18.69 28.78
N ASN A 507 -3.11 17.90 27.71
CA ASN A 507 -1.80 17.32 27.36
C ASN A 507 -0.84 18.41 26.89
N ILE A 508 0.45 18.29 27.20
CA ILE A 508 1.48 19.16 26.64
C ILE A 508 1.59 18.89 25.13
N LYS A 509 1.65 19.96 24.33
CA LYS A 509 1.64 19.92 22.86
C LYS A 509 2.90 20.61 22.36
N VAL A 510 3.62 19.96 21.44
CA VAL A 510 4.81 20.53 20.80
C VAL A 510 4.39 21.15 19.48
N VAL A 511 4.37 22.47 19.41
CA VAL A 511 3.96 23.22 18.22
C VAL A 511 5.20 23.51 17.38
N VAL A 512 5.26 22.90 16.20
CA VAL A 512 6.44 22.93 15.33
C VAL A 512 6.16 23.85 14.15
N LYS A 513 6.80 25.01 14.09
CA LYS A 513 6.54 25.97 13.01
C LYS A 513 7.44 25.71 11.82
N ASN A 514 6.98 26.01 10.62
CA ASN A 514 7.78 26.02 9.39
C ASN A 514 8.85 27.13 9.33
N GLY A 515 9.02 27.95 10.37
CA GLY A 515 9.95 29.07 10.40
C GLY A 515 10.08 29.65 11.81
N PRO A 516 10.81 30.76 11.99
CA PRO A 516 11.07 31.33 13.31
C PRO A 516 9.78 31.83 13.97
N TRP A 517 9.69 31.65 15.29
CA TRP A 517 8.61 32.18 16.12
C TRP A 517 8.77 33.68 16.36
N SER A 518 7.65 34.35 16.57
CA SER A 518 7.59 35.76 16.94
C SER A 518 6.55 35.96 18.04
N GLU A 519 6.65 37.04 18.81
CA GLU A 519 5.68 37.40 19.85
C GLU A 519 4.23 37.32 19.33
N SER A 520 3.98 37.83 18.12
CA SER A 520 2.62 37.82 17.53
C SER A 520 2.13 36.42 17.21
N THR A 521 2.99 35.56 16.65
CA THR A 521 2.61 34.20 16.24
C THR A 521 2.48 33.25 17.43
N VAL A 522 3.33 33.40 18.46
CA VAL A 522 3.17 32.68 19.73
C VAL A 522 1.87 33.11 20.42
N ALA A 523 1.61 34.42 20.51
CA ALA A 523 0.38 34.92 21.10
C ALA A 523 -0.88 34.44 20.36
N GLU A 524 -0.82 34.24 19.04
CA GLU A 524 -1.91 33.70 18.24
C GLU A 524 -2.27 32.27 18.65
N ILE A 525 -1.27 31.37 18.76
CA ILE A 525 -1.48 29.98 19.19
C ILE A 525 -1.97 29.91 20.64
N ILE A 526 -1.35 30.68 21.55
CA ILE A 526 -1.72 30.70 22.98
C ILE A 526 -3.15 31.20 23.15
N LYS A 527 -3.57 32.25 22.43
CA LYS A 527 -4.92 32.84 22.59
C LYS A 527 -5.99 32.12 21.79
N ASN A 528 -5.63 31.52 20.66
CA ASN A 528 -6.51 30.83 19.70
C ASN A 528 -7.78 31.63 19.35
N GLN A 529 -7.65 32.89 18.98
CA GLN A 529 -8.80 33.77 18.73
C GLN A 529 -9.43 33.49 17.35
N PRO A 530 -10.77 33.55 17.20
CA PRO A 530 -11.78 33.97 18.20
C PRO A 530 -12.33 32.84 19.08
N ALA A 531 -11.97 31.58 18.83
CA ALA A 531 -12.48 30.43 19.59
C ALA A 531 -12.11 30.52 21.09
N GLY A 532 -10.95 31.09 21.38
CA GLY A 532 -10.34 31.09 22.71
C GLY A 532 -9.67 29.75 23.01
N ARG A 533 -8.65 29.78 23.86
CA ARG A 533 -8.01 28.60 24.45
C ARG A 533 -8.15 28.64 25.96
N GLN A 534 -8.56 27.52 26.56
CA GLN A 534 -8.64 27.31 28.00
C GLN A 534 -7.28 26.87 28.55
N TRP A 535 -6.65 25.85 27.95
CA TRP A 535 -5.39 25.27 28.43
C TRP A 535 -4.20 25.97 27.77
N ARG A 536 -3.95 27.22 28.15
CA ARG A 536 -2.94 28.06 27.51
C ARG A 536 -1.50 27.70 27.86
N ASN A 537 -1.29 27.06 29.01
CA ASN A 537 0.01 26.67 29.53
C ASN A 537 0.31 25.19 29.27
N THR A 538 0.17 24.78 28.01
CA THR A 538 0.35 23.39 27.57
C THR A 538 1.04 23.32 26.21
N LEU A 539 1.82 24.35 25.87
CA LEU A 539 2.35 24.58 24.53
C LEU A 539 3.86 24.77 24.64
N VAL A 540 4.60 23.99 23.87
CA VAL A 540 6.06 24.12 23.70
C VAL A 540 6.33 24.50 22.25
N PHE A 541 7.12 25.53 22.00
CA PHE A 541 7.27 26.13 20.67
C PHE A 541 8.62 25.77 20.06
N VAL A 542 8.60 25.04 18.93
CA VAL A 542 9.78 24.56 18.22
C VAL A 542 9.88 25.23 16.85
N GLN A 543 11.11 25.56 16.42
CA GLN A 543 11.42 26.18 15.15
C GLN A 543 12.65 25.56 14.45
N PRO A 544 12.88 25.86 13.16
CA PRO A 544 14.11 25.50 12.46
C PRO A 544 15.34 26.21 13.02
N LYS A 545 16.53 25.59 12.89
CA LYS A 545 17.81 26.14 13.35
C LYS A 545 18.20 27.42 12.60
N ASN A 546 18.91 28.33 13.24
CA ASN A 546 19.51 29.53 12.63
C ASN A 546 18.51 30.47 11.92
N ASP A 547 17.29 30.63 12.44
CA ASP A 547 16.22 31.43 11.82
C ASP A 547 15.84 30.99 10.39
N ASN A 548 16.13 29.74 10.03
CA ASN A 548 15.76 29.22 8.71
C ASN A 548 14.25 29.17 8.53
N GLN A 549 13.78 29.43 7.31
CA GLN A 549 12.37 29.40 7.00
C GLN A 549 12.10 28.36 5.91
N ILE A 550 11.30 27.36 6.25
CA ILE A 550 10.70 26.40 5.33
C ILE A 550 9.45 27.08 4.76
N SER A 551 9.61 27.90 3.72
CA SER A 551 8.58 28.80 3.16
C SER A 551 8.73 28.96 1.65
N PRO A 552 7.66 29.35 0.89
CA PRO A 552 7.55 29.55 -0.58
C PRO A 552 8.71 30.19 -1.40
N THR A 553 9.86 30.52 -0.81
CA THR A 553 10.92 31.39 -1.36
C THR A 553 12.18 30.61 -1.73
N ASP A 554 13.23 31.22 -2.29
CA ASP A 554 14.42 30.54 -2.85
C ASP A 554 15.10 29.46 -1.98
N GLN A 555 14.94 29.45 -0.64
CA GLN A 555 15.41 28.34 0.22
C GLN A 555 14.59 27.04 0.07
N GLN A 556 13.41 27.13 -0.54
CA GLN A 556 12.42 26.07 -0.64
C GLN A 556 12.62 25.15 -1.83
N GLU A 557 13.34 25.54 -2.88
CA GLU A 557 13.59 24.65 -4.03
C GLU A 557 14.18 23.31 -3.55
N LYS A 558 14.93 23.34 -2.45
CA LYS A 558 15.46 22.16 -1.77
C LYS A 558 14.40 21.28 -1.07
N PHE A 559 13.42 21.86 -0.36
CA PHE A 559 12.42 21.09 0.38
C PHE A 559 11.16 20.84 -0.46
N LEU A 560 10.62 21.89 -1.06
CA LEU A 560 9.46 21.84 -1.93
C LEU A 560 9.74 21.00 -3.18
N GLY A 561 10.89 21.21 -3.85
CA GLY A 561 11.25 20.41 -5.02
C GLY A 561 11.32 18.93 -4.70
N LYS A 562 11.89 18.58 -3.53
CA LYS A 562 11.95 17.19 -3.06
C LYS A 562 10.57 16.64 -2.67
N ALA A 563 9.73 17.42 -1.98
CA ALA A 563 8.35 17.02 -1.67
C ALA A 563 7.52 16.81 -2.94
N LYS A 564 7.70 17.66 -3.97
CA LYS A 564 7.08 17.48 -5.29
C LYS A 564 7.58 16.22 -5.99
N GLU A 565 8.85 15.84 -5.84
CA GLU A 565 9.37 14.57 -6.36
C GLU A 565 8.74 13.36 -5.64
N VAL A 566 8.53 13.42 -4.32
CA VAL A 566 7.79 12.39 -3.58
C VAL A 566 6.36 12.25 -4.10
N ILE A 567 5.62 13.36 -4.20
CA ILE A 567 4.25 13.37 -4.73
C ILE A 567 4.22 12.90 -6.19
N GLY A 568 5.17 13.35 -7.01
CA GLY A 568 5.30 12.95 -8.41
C GLY A 568 5.54 11.45 -8.56
N ALA A 569 6.31 10.84 -7.66
CA ALA A 569 6.51 9.39 -7.63
C ALA A 569 5.23 8.65 -7.25
N GLU A 570 4.52 9.13 -6.23
CA GLU A 570 3.23 8.53 -5.83
C GLU A 570 2.19 8.61 -6.95
N ILE A 571 2.08 9.76 -7.64
CA ILE A 571 1.18 9.93 -8.79
C ILE A 571 1.49 8.93 -9.90
N ARG A 572 2.78 8.73 -10.23
CA ARG A 572 3.19 7.89 -11.35
C ARG A 572 3.14 6.41 -11.04
N LYS A 573 3.33 6.02 -9.78
CA LYS A 573 3.22 4.64 -9.31
C LYS A 573 1.85 4.03 -9.63
N ASP A 574 0.79 4.84 -9.60
CA ASP A 574 -0.58 4.42 -9.88
C ASP A 574 -0.96 4.44 -11.39
N ASP A 575 -0.04 4.77 -12.30
CA ASP A 575 -0.33 4.83 -13.74
C ASP A 575 -0.44 3.42 -14.35
N PRO A 576 -1.63 2.98 -14.81
CA PRO A 576 -1.85 1.63 -15.31
C PRO A 576 -1.20 1.36 -16.68
N ASN A 577 -0.61 2.37 -17.33
CA ASN A 577 0.04 2.23 -18.63
C ASN A 577 1.53 1.90 -18.52
N LEU A 578 2.11 2.00 -17.32
CA LEU A 578 3.53 1.69 -17.08
C LEU A 578 3.72 0.18 -16.91
N SER A 579 4.90 -0.30 -17.29
CA SER A 579 5.29 -1.70 -17.07
C SER A 579 5.63 -1.95 -15.60
N ASP A 580 5.51 -3.19 -15.14
CA ASP A 580 5.83 -3.57 -13.76
C ASP A 580 7.26 -3.18 -13.36
N GLU A 581 8.22 -3.26 -14.28
CA GLU A 581 9.63 -2.88 -14.05
C GLU A 581 9.78 -1.36 -13.84
N ILE A 582 9.06 -0.54 -14.61
CA ILE A 582 9.07 0.92 -14.43
C ILE A 582 8.41 1.27 -13.10
N VAL A 583 7.30 0.63 -12.75
CA VAL A 583 6.60 0.85 -11.48
C VAL A 583 7.51 0.50 -10.29
N GLU A 584 8.21 -0.64 -10.33
CA GLU A 584 9.20 -1.01 -9.30
C GLU A 584 10.29 0.05 -9.17
N GLY A 585 10.82 0.56 -10.30
CA GLY A 585 11.78 1.67 -10.29
C GLY A 585 11.22 2.98 -9.71
N ILE A 586 9.93 3.27 -9.92
CA ILE A 586 9.27 4.44 -9.31
C ILE A 586 9.06 4.23 -7.80
N GLU A 587 8.72 3.01 -7.37
CA GLU A 587 8.61 2.68 -5.94
C GLU A 587 9.94 2.86 -5.21
N GLU A 588 11.05 2.41 -5.80
CA GLU A 588 12.39 2.64 -5.26
C GLU A 588 12.71 4.13 -5.12
N LEU A 589 12.40 4.93 -6.16
CA LEU A 589 12.59 6.38 -6.11
C LEU A 589 11.68 7.06 -5.08
N HIS A 590 10.45 6.59 -4.92
CA HIS A 590 9.53 7.12 -3.90
C HIS A 590 10.12 6.95 -2.50
N VAL A 591 10.69 5.77 -2.20
CA VAL A 591 11.39 5.52 -0.93
C VAL A 591 12.61 6.42 -0.80
N GLU A 592 13.48 6.46 -1.82
CA GLU A 592 14.70 7.29 -1.84
C GLU A 592 14.36 8.77 -1.57
N TYR A 593 13.37 9.31 -2.26
CA TYR A 593 12.98 10.72 -2.14
C TYR A 593 12.30 11.03 -0.81
N THR A 594 11.55 10.08 -0.24
CA THR A 594 10.94 10.22 1.09
C THR A 594 12.02 10.27 2.17
N GLU A 595 12.99 9.35 2.12
CA GLU A 595 14.11 9.32 3.06
C GLU A 595 14.99 10.59 2.98
N ASP A 596 15.31 11.06 1.76
CA ASP A 596 16.04 12.32 1.55
C ASP A 596 15.24 13.53 2.08
N LEU A 597 13.91 13.55 1.89
CA LEU A 597 13.07 14.61 2.45
C LEU A 597 13.11 14.62 3.99
N GLU A 598 12.98 13.45 4.62
CA GLU A 598 13.06 13.30 6.06
C GLU A 598 14.42 13.74 6.60
N GLU A 599 15.53 13.32 5.98
CA GLU A 599 16.88 13.69 6.40
C GLU A 599 17.10 15.21 6.31
N ARG A 600 16.61 15.84 5.22
CA ARG A 600 16.65 17.30 5.05
C ARG A 600 15.89 18.01 6.16
N LEU A 601 14.68 17.54 6.50
CA LEU A 601 13.85 18.16 7.54
C LEU A 601 14.40 17.95 8.95
N ARG A 602 14.89 16.74 9.28
CA ARG A 602 15.59 16.46 10.54
C ARG A 602 16.79 17.37 10.73
N SER A 603 17.53 17.62 9.66
CA SER A 603 18.69 18.52 9.68
C SER A 603 18.28 20.00 9.85
N ALA A 604 17.10 20.38 9.36
CA ALA A 604 16.59 21.75 9.43
C ALA A 604 16.11 22.12 10.84
N TYR A 605 15.49 21.19 11.57
CA TYR A 605 14.94 21.43 12.90
C TYR A 605 15.95 21.25 14.05
N GLY A 606 15.72 21.98 15.15
CA GLY A 606 16.41 21.75 16.43
C GLY A 606 16.56 22.95 17.36
N GLU A 607 15.62 23.89 17.34
CA GLU A 607 15.54 24.99 18.31
C GLU A 607 14.17 25.03 18.99
N VAL A 608 14.15 25.35 20.29
CA VAL A 608 12.95 25.57 21.11
C VAL A 608 12.99 26.96 21.72
N ILE A 609 11.83 27.60 21.85
CA ILE A 609 11.67 28.87 22.55
C ILE A 609 11.30 28.58 24.01
N ASP A 610 12.25 28.82 24.91
CA ASP A 610 12.10 28.58 26.35
C ASP A 610 11.83 29.89 27.11
N GLY A 611 10.86 29.89 28.02
CA GLY A 611 10.55 31.04 28.86
C GLY A 611 9.29 30.91 29.70
N ASP A 612 9.30 31.51 30.90
CA ASP A 612 8.25 31.39 31.92
C ASP A 612 6.92 32.07 31.55
N ASN A 613 6.91 33.02 30.61
CA ASN A 613 5.71 33.78 30.22
C ASN A 613 5.79 34.25 28.77
N LEU A 614 5.79 33.30 27.83
CA LEU A 614 5.90 33.58 26.39
C LEU A 614 4.79 34.48 25.83
N LEU A 615 3.67 34.62 26.55
CA LEU A 615 2.55 35.47 26.15
C LEU A 615 2.80 36.97 26.36
N ASN A 616 3.52 37.34 27.43
CA ASN A 616 3.71 38.74 27.82
C ASN A 616 5.18 39.17 27.90
N GLU A 617 6.11 38.22 27.92
CA GLU A 617 7.55 38.44 28.15
C GLU A 617 8.40 37.74 27.07
N PHE A 618 7.89 37.62 25.84
CA PHE A 618 8.58 36.94 24.73
C PHE A 618 10.00 37.50 24.46
N ASP A 619 10.22 38.81 24.64
CA ASP A 619 11.54 39.45 24.49
C ASP A 619 12.62 38.91 25.45
N TYR A 620 12.22 38.21 26.52
CA TYR A 620 13.12 37.57 27.48
C TYR A 620 13.26 36.06 27.26
N ALA A 621 12.53 35.48 26.31
CA ALA A 621 12.63 34.07 25.98
C ALA A 621 14.02 33.72 25.44
N ALA A 622 14.51 32.54 25.79
CA ALA A 622 15.77 32.00 25.29
C ALA A 622 15.52 31.07 24.11
N GLU A 623 16.23 31.30 23.01
CA GLU A 623 16.36 30.31 21.95
C GLU A 623 17.38 29.26 22.39
N MET A 624 16.91 28.04 22.62
CA MET A 624 17.74 26.92 23.05
C MET A 624 17.76 25.83 21.98
N THR A 625 18.93 25.22 21.77
CA THR A 625 19.00 24.05 20.88
C THR A 625 18.31 22.86 21.54
N LEU A 626 17.58 22.05 20.75
CA LEU A 626 16.91 20.86 21.26
C LEU A 626 17.89 19.87 21.90
N GLU A 627 19.12 19.75 21.38
CA GLU A 627 20.21 18.97 21.98
C GLU A 627 20.52 19.36 23.44
N ASN A 628 20.35 20.64 23.79
CA ASN A 628 20.60 21.13 25.15
C ASN A 628 19.35 21.11 26.03
N PHE A 629 18.16 21.19 25.42
CA PHE A 629 16.88 21.20 26.12
C PHE A 629 16.44 19.77 26.49
N VAL A 630 16.58 18.83 25.55
CA VAL A 630 16.17 17.43 25.70
C VAL A 630 17.37 16.57 26.10
N SER A 631 17.30 15.90 27.25
CA SER A 631 18.38 15.02 27.72
C SER A 631 18.37 13.60 27.11
N ALA A 632 17.33 13.25 26.35
CA ALA A 632 17.14 11.94 25.73
C ALA A 632 17.85 11.84 24.35
N GLU A 633 18.08 10.61 23.86
CA GLU A 633 18.80 10.40 22.58
C GLU A 633 18.04 10.93 21.34
N ASP A 634 16.71 10.92 21.36
CA ASP A 634 15.88 11.43 20.26
C ASP A 634 15.35 12.83 20.60
N GLU A 635 16.12 13.84 20.21
CA GLU A 635 15.86 15.25 20.53
C GLU A 635 14.67 15.85 19.80
N LEU A 636 14.27 15.29 18.65
CA LEU A 636 13.11 15.75 17.88
C LEU A 636 11.81 15.10 18.34
N SER A 637 11.86 14.09 19.21
CA SER A 637 10.65 13.44 19.71
C SER A 637 9.79 14.41 20.54
N ALA A 638 8.54 14.60 20.12
CA ALA A 638 7.59 15.47 20.80
C ALA A 638 7.35 15.07 22.26
N SER A 639 7.37 13.76 22.56
CA SER A 639 7.23 13.28 23.94
C SER A 639 8.43 13.65 24.81
N ASN A 640 9.65 13.57 24.26
CA ASN A 640 10.87 13.96 24.98
C ASN A 640 10.94 15.48 25.17
N ILE A 641 10.54 16.26 24.16
CA ILE A 641 10.45 17.72 24.24
C ILE A 641 9.41 18.15 25.28
N ALA A 642 8.23 17.53 25.27
CA ALA A 642 7.18 17.80 26.25
C ALA A 642 7.64 17.49 27.68
N ALA A 643 8.31 16.35 27.88
CA ALA A 643 8.86 15.96 29.20
C ALA A 643 9.96 16.92 29.68
N ALA A 644 10.78 17.45 28.77
CA ALA A 644 11.82 18.43 29.11
C ALA A 644 11.25 19.80 29.51
N ALA A 645 10.05 20.15 29.03
CA ALA A 645 9.36 21.40 29.39
C ALA A 645 8.62 21.32 30.73
N GLU A 646 8.55 20.14 31.37
CA GLU A 646 7.88 19.97 32.65
C GLU A 646 8.65 20.68 33.78
N ALA A 647 7.90 21.36 34.64
CA ALA A 647 8.45 22.06 35.78
C ALA A 647 9.08 21.10 36.80
N ASP A 648 10.20 21.52 37.40
CA ASP A 648 10.75 20.85 38.58
C ASP A 648 9.78 21.02 39.78
N PRO A 649 9.67 20.02 40.69
CA PRO A 649 8.78 20.10 41.85
C PRO A 649 8.94 21.38 42.70
N PHE A 650 10.15 21.93 42.83
CA PHE A 650 10.36 23.15 43.62
C PHE A 650 9.73 24.39 42.99
N ASP A 651 9.62 24.45 41.66
CA ASP A 651 8.99 25.57 40.98
C ASP A 651 7.47 25.53 41.16
N LEU A 652 6.87 24.33 41.07
CA LEU A 652 5.45 24.14 41.39
C LEU A 652 5.14 24.56 42.85
N GLN A 653 5.93 24.08 43.82
CA GLN A 653 5.75 24.37 45.25
C GLN A 653 5.70 25.87 45.56
N ARG A 654 6.45 26.71 44.83
CA ARG A 654 6.47 28.18 45.06
C ARG A 654 5.15 28.85 44.75
N HIS A 655 4.33 28.29 43.85
CA HIS A 655 3.09 28.89 43.38
C HIS A 655 1.83 28.30 44.02
N VAL A 656 1.92 27.07 44.56
CA VAL A 656 0.75 26.35 45.10
C VAL A 656 0.00 27.14 46.15
N TRP A 657 0.68 27.78 47.11
CA TRP A 657 -0.01 28.52 48.17
C TRP A 657 -0.84 29.69 47.63
N ASP A 658 -0.32 30.43 46.65
CA ASP A 658 -1.03 31.58 46.09
C ASP A 658 -2.27 31.12 45.31
N LEU A 659 -2.14 30.03 44.54
CA LEU A 659 -3.26 29.40 43.82
C LEU A 659 -4.34 28.88 44.77
N VAL A 660 -3.96 28.15 45.81
CA VAL A 660 -4.87 27.62 46.82
C VAL A 660 -5.56 28.76 47.56
N GLN A 661 -4.81 29.78 48.00
CA GLN A 661 -5.36 30.92 48.71
C GLN A 661 -6.41 31.68 47.86
N ASP A 662 -6.14 31.91 46.58
CA ASP A 662 -7.07 32.61 45.70
C ASP A 662 -8.33 31.79 45.43
N ARG A 663 -8.20 30.47 45.31
CA ARG A 663 -9.35 29.56 45.17
C ARG A 663 -10.20 29.53 46.44
N LEU A 664 -9.58 29.36 47.61
CA LEU A 664 -10.26 29.40 48.91
C LEU A 664 -10.99 30.73 49.14
N ARG A 665 -10.37 31.86 48.80
CA ARG A 665 -11.03 33.19 48.92
C ARG A 665 -12.25 33.36 48.02
N SER A 666 -12.26 32.70 46.87
CA SER A 666 -13.32 32.86 45.87
C SER A 666 -14.48 31.89 46.06
N ARG A 667 -14.20 30.65 46.52
CA ARG A 667 -15.19 29.56 46.61
C ARG A 667 -15.39 28.97 48.00
N GLY A 668 -14.49 29.22 48.95
CA GLY A 668 -14.48 28.60 50.29
C GLY A 668 -13.74 27.26 50.35
N GLU A 669 -13.60 26.58 49.21
CA GLU A 669 -12.93 25.29 49.06
C GLU A 669 -12.16 25.22 47.73
N ALA A 670 -11.17 24.33 47.63
CA ALA A 670 -10.39 24.09 46.42
C ALA A 670 -9.94 22.63 46.34
N THR A 671 -10.16 21.96 45.20
CA THR A 671 -9.58 20.62 44.99
C THR A 671 -8.15 20.72 44.45
N ILE A 672 -7.32 19.70 44.65
CA ILE A 672 -5.99 19.66 44.03
C ILE A 672 -6.10 19.64 42.50
N ASP A 673 -7.14 18.98 41.96
CA ASP A 673 -7.49 19.03 40.53
C ASP A 673 -7.77 20.46 40.04
N ASP A 674 -8.51 21.28 40.80
CA ASP A 674 -8.71 22.70 40.48
C ASP A 674 -7.37 23.46 40.39
N ILE A 675 -6.42 23.15 41.29
CA ILE A 675 -5.08 23.76 41.30
C ILE A 675 -4.27 23.33 40.08
N TYR A 676 -4.26 22.03 39.76
CA TYR A 676 -3.62 21.52 38.54
C TYR A 676 -4.17 22.20 37.29
N GLU A 677 -5.50 22.34 37.20
CA GLU A 677 -6.12 23.07 36.10
C GLU A 677 -5.69 24.54 36.04
N GLN A 678 -5.46 25.21 37.17
CA GLN A 678 -4.95 26.59 37.16
C GLN A 678 -3.54 26.70 36.58
N PHE A 679 -2.65 25.77 36.93
CA PHE A 679 -1.33 25.71 36.33
C PHE A 679 -1.42 25.56 34.80
N LEU A 680 -2.35 24.77 34.28
CA LEU A 680 -2.54 24.59 32.83
C LEU A 680 -3.23 25.77 32.13
N MET A 681 -4.02 26.58 32.85
CA MET A 681 -4.81 27.67 32.26
C MET A 681 -4.02 28.97 32.08
N ASP A 682 -3.08 29.25 32.97
CA ASP A 682 -2.36 30.53 32.99
C ASP A 682 -0.89 30.34 32.57
N PRO A 683 -0.48 30.89 31.41
CA PRO A 683 0.87 30.72 30.86
C PRO A 683 1.94 31.50 31.63
N THR A 684 1.59 32.11 32.76
CA THR A 684 2.55 32.73 33.69
C THR A 684 3.06 31.77 34.78
N TYR A 685 2.43 30.59 34.89
CA TYR A 685 2.88 29.54 35.78
C TYR A 685 3.75 28.51 35.04
N PRO A 686 4.59 27.76 35.75
CA PRO A 686 5.36 26.69 35.12
C PRO A 686 4.45 25.50 34.72
N ILE A 687 4.79 24.78 33.65
CA ILE A 687 3.97 23.70 33.11
C ILE A 687 4.01 22.48 34.04
N PRO A 688 2.87 22.04 34.62
CA PRO A 688 2.85 20.90 35.51
C PRO A 688 2.95 19.61 34.71
N GLY A 689 3.99 18.81 34.93
CA GLY A 689 4.18 17.55 34.20
C GLY A 689 3.10 16.50 34.45
N SER A 690 2.52 16.50 35.66
CA SER A 690 1.38 15.63 35.98
C SER A 690 0.56 16.15 37.15
N LYS A 691 -0.66 15.63 37.28
CA LYS A 691 -1.50 15.82 38.48
C LYS A 691 -0.75 15.41 39.76
N GLN A 692 -0.03 14.29 39.72
CA GLN A 692 0.74 13.81 40.88
C GLN A 692 1.87 14.76 41.28
N ALA A 693 2.53 15.41 40.31
CA ALA A 693 3.52 16.43 40.63
C ALA A 693 2.90 17.62 41.39
N VAL A 694 1.66 18.00 41.04
CA VAL A 694 0.92 19.03 41.80
C VAL A 694 0.48 18.53 43.17
N VAL A 695 0.04 17.28 43.31
CA VAL A 695 -0.24 16.67 44.63
C VAL A 695 0.99 16.78 45.54
N ASN A 696 2.16 16.33 45.06
CA ASN A 696 3.40 16.40 45.83
C ASN A 696 3.76 17.85 46.19
N ALA A 697 3.57 18.78 45.24
CA ALA A 697 3.80 20.20 45.49
C ALA A 697 2.82 20.80 46.51
N VAL A 698 1.60 20.27 46.60
CA VAL A 698 0.59 20.62 47.61
C VAL A 698 0.97 20.09 48.99
N GLU A 699 1.37 18.83 49.09
CA GLU A 699 1.82 18.22 50.36
C GLU A 699 2.98 19.01 50.98
N ASP A 700 4.02 19.29 50.17
CA ASP A 700 5.21 20.00 50.63
C ASP A 700 4.96 21.51 50.78
N GLY A 701 4.19 22.12 49.87
CA GLY A 701 4.00 23.57 49.81
C GLY A 701 3.02 24.12 50.85
N LEU A 702 2.18 23.27 51.42
CA LEU A 702 1.13 23.65 52.37
C LEU A 702 1.37 23.21 53.83
N GLU A 703 2.45 22.49 54.15
CA GLU A 703 2.73 21.92 55.49
C GLU A 703 2.52 22.91 56.66
N ASP A 704 2.92 24.18 56.48
CA ASP A 704 2.82 25.24 57.50
C ASP A 704 1.63 26.22 57.31
N LYS A 705 0.65 25.86 56.45
CA LYS A 705 -0.46 26.74 56.08
C LYS A 705 -1.73 26.38 56.86
N PRO A 706 -2.63 27.35 57.13
CA PRO A 706 -3.87 27.12 57.89
C PRO A 706 -4.96 26.45 57.01
N VAL A 707 -4.64 25.29 56.45
CA VAL A 707 -5.48 24.53 55.51
C VAL A 707 -5.70 23.13 56.06
N LEU A 708 -6.92 22.61 55.90
CA LEU A 708 -7.26 21.22 56.19
C LEU A 708 -7.56 20.48 54.89
N ALA A 709 -7.26 19.19 54.84
CA ALA A 709 -7.66 18.30 53.76
C ALA A 709 -8.90 17.51 54.15
N HIS A 710 -9.86 17.42 53.24
CA HIS A 710 -11.05 16.59 53.34
C HIS A 710 -11.04 15.58 52.19
N GLY A 711 -11.04 14.30 52.54
CA GLY A 711 -11.05 13.18 51.59
C GLY A 711 -12.11 12.15 51.94
N SER A 712 -11.99 10.94 51.38
CA SER A 712 -12.98 9.86 51.56
C SER A 712 -13.11 9.35 53.00
N THR A 713 -12.15 9.66 53.88
CA THR A 713 -12.15 9.29 55.30
C THR A 713 -12.53 10.46 56.21
N GLY A 714 -12.93 11.60 55.64
CA GLY A 714 -13.24 12.84 56.33
C GLY A 714 -12.05 13.79 56.39
N PHE A 715 -12.04 14.64 57.42
CA PHE A 715 -11.02 15.64 57.66
C PHE A 715 -9.71 15.05 58.20
N THR A 716 -8.59 15.59 57.72
CA THR A 716 -7.25 15.40 58.28
C THR A 716 -6.51 16.74 58.32
N ASP A 717 -5.69 16.92 59.36
CA ASP A 717 -4.72 18.01 59.47
C ASP A 717 -3.32 17.58 58.96
N GLU A 718 -3.11 16.29 58.70
CA GLU A 718 -1.91 15.77 58.06
C GLU A 718 -2.06 15.82 56.53
N LEU A 719 -1.35 16.75 55.87
CA LEU A 719 -1.33 16.91 54.42
C LEU A 719 -0.39 15.89 53.76
N GLN A 720 -0.70 14.60 53.92
CA GLN A 720 0.07 13.49 53.35
C GLN A 720 -0.84 12.44 52.72
N ASN A 721 -0.34 11.78 51.67
CA ASN A 721 -1.07 10.79 50.89
C ASN A 721 -2.36 11.37 50.28
N LEU A 722 -2.27 12.62 49.83
CA LEU A 722 -3.40 13.31 49.22
C LEU A 722 -3.71 12.72 47.84
N SER A 723 -4.97 12.84 47.43
CA SER A 723 -5.43 12.49 46.09
C SER A 723 -5.79 13.76 45.30
N PRO A 724 -5.84 13.71 43.96
CA PRO A 724 -6.25 14.87 43.16
C PRO A 724 -7.66 15.40 43.52
N ASP A 725 -8.55 14.53 43.99
CA ASP A 725 -9.92 14.88 44.41
C ASP A 725 -10.00 15.42 45.85
N THR A 726 -8.88 15.48 46.59
CA THR A 726 -8.85 16.00 47.95
C THR A 726 -9.30 17.46 47.98
N ILE A 727 -10.26 17.78 48.85
CA ILE A 727 -10.78 19.12 49.04
C ILE A 727 -9.95 19.82 50.11
N LEU A 728 -9.43 20.99 49.78
CA LEU A 728 -8.73 21.87 50.70
C LEU A 728 -9.69 22.95 51.19
N VAL A 729 -9.68 23.22 52.49
CA VAL A 729 -10.47 24.29 53.13
C VAL A 729 -9.63 25.06 54.15
N LEU A 730 -10.01 26.29 54.47
CA LEU A 730 -9.36 27.03 55.56
C LEU A 730 -9.74 26.41 56.90
N GLN A 731 -8.74 26.20 57.76
CA GLN A 731 -8.95 25.63 59.09
C GLN A 731 -9.96 26.45 59.94
N ASP A 732 -10.01 27.76 59.74
CA ASP A 732 -10.90 28.67 60.48
C ASP A 732 -12.38 28.57 60.04
N ASP A 733 -12.66 27.97 58.89
CA ASP A 733 -14.02 27.83 58.32
C ASP A 733 -14.68 26.49 58.69
N VAL A 734 -13.97 25.58 59.37
CA VAL A 734 -14.47 24.24 59.76
C VAL A 734 -14.90 24.22 61.23
N GLU A 735 -16.18 23.93 61.47
CA GLU A 735 -16.73 23.74 62.81
C GLU A 735 -16.42 22.33 63.35
N ARG A 736 -16.01 22.23 64.62
CA ARG A 736 -15.76 20.93 65.26
C ARG A 736 -16.98 20.47 66.06
N TRP A 737 -17.52 19.31 65.72
CA TRP A 737 -18.73 18.74 66.33
C TRP A 737 -18.41 17.68 67.37
N THR A 738 -19.01 17.81 68.54
CA THR A 738 -19.02 16.77 69.58
C THR A 738 -20.21 15.83 69.41
N VAL A 739 -20.27 14.74 70.19
CA VAL A 739 -21.46 13.86 70.26
C VAL A 739 -22.75 14.65 70.54
N ASP A 740 -22.67 15.71 71.37
CA ASP A 740 -23.83 16.52 71.73
C ASP A 740 -24.30 17.37 70.54
N ASP A 741 -23.38 17.82 69.67
CA ASP A 741 -23.71 18.58 68.46
C ASP A 741 -24.38 17.71 67.40
N VAL A 742 -23.90 16.47 67.21
CA VAL A 742 -24.53 15.47 66.34
C VAL A 742 -25.94 15.11 66.85
N GLU A 743 -26.10 14.93 68.17
CA GLU A 743 -27.42 14.68 68.77
C GLU A 743 -28.38 15.87 68.57
N ASN A 744 -27.89 17.11 68.72
CA ASN A 744 -28.68 18.32 68.47
C ASN A 744 -29.11 18.43 67.01
N GLU A 745 -28.26 18.02 66.06
CA GLU A 745 -28.60 17.98 64.64
C GLU A 745 -29.71 16.96 64.37
N LEU A 746 -29.61 15.74 64.91
CA LEU A 746 -30.67 14.74 64.80
C LEU A 746 -32.01 15.26 65.37
N ARG A 747 -31.99 15.87 66.56
CA ARG A 747 -33.18 16.50 67.17
C ARG A 747 -33.74 17.64 66.30
N ARG A 748 -32.87 18.39 65.63
CA ARG A 748 -33.27 19.46 64.70
C ARG A 748 -33.98 18.87 63.47
N GLN A 749 -33.50 17.76 62.92
CA GLN A 749 -34.17 17.08 61.81
C GLN A 749 -35.58 16.62 62.21
N PHE A 750 -35.76 15.96 63.35
CA PHE A 750 -37.09 15.59 63.85
C PHE A 750 -38.00 16.82 64.10
N SER A 751 -37.44 17.88 64.69
CA SER A 751 -38.16 19.15 64.92
C SER A 751 -38.57 19.87 63.63
N SER A 752 -37.95 19.55 62.50
CA SER A 752 -38.26 20.10 61.19
C SER A 752 -39.40 19.38 60.45
N GLY A 753 -39.95 18.32 61.05
CA GLY A 753 -41.09 17.55 60.53
C GLY A 753 -40.72 16.16 60.01
N THR A 754 -39.45 15.76 60.10
CA THR A 754 -38.99 14.41 59.77
C THR A 754 -39.47 13.42 60.84
N THR A 755 -40.12 12.33 60.46
CA THR A 755 -40.59 11.30 61.40
C THR A 755 -39.62 10.12 61.53
N GLU A 756 -38.70 9.98 60.58
CA GLU A 756 -37.72 8.90 60.48
C GLU A 756 -36.39 9.40 59.91
N VAL A 757 -35.29 8.96 60.50
CA VAL A 757 -33.93 9.24 60.02
C VAL A 757 -33.23 7.91 59.76
N ASP A 758 -32.78 7.70 58.53
CA ASP A 758 -31.88 6.60 58.17
C ASP A 758 -30.48 6.90 58.70
N VAL A 759 -29.97 6.05 59.59
CA VAL A 759 -28.74 6.35 60.34
C VAL A 759 -27.52 6.37 59.42
N GLY A 760 -27.44 5.46 58.45
CA GLY A 760 -26.34 5.40 57.49
C GLY A 760 -26.32 6.60 56.54
N THR A 761 -27.49 7.01 56.05
CA THR A 761 -27.62 8.22 55.22
C THR A 761 -27.21 9.46 56.00
N PHE A 762 -27.70 9.61 57.23
CA PHE A 762 -27.31 10.72 58.11
C PHE A 762 -25.80 10.72 58.41
N GLU A 763 -25.21 9.56 58.67
CA GLU A 763 -23.78 9.40 58.88
C GLU A 763 -22.97 9.89 57.68
N LEU A 764 -23.33 9.47 56.46
CA LEU A 764 -22.69 9.93 55.23
C LEU A 764 -22.87 11.44 55.03
N GLU A 765 -24.08 11.97 55.22
CA GLU A 765 -24.35 13.41 55.11
C GLU A 765 -23.49 14.25 56.07
N VAL A 766 -23.17 13.75 57.26
CA VAL A 766 -22.30 14.45 58.22
C VAL A 766 -20.83 14.33 57.82
N LEU A 767 -20.38 13.18 57.32
CA LEU A 767 -18.98 12.96 56.93
C LEU A 767 -18.58 13.66 55.63
N GLU A 768 -19.51 13.82 54.69
CA GLU A 768 -19.28 14.50 53.40
C GLU A 768 -19.22 16.04 53.54
N ARG A 769 -19.61 16.60 54.67
CA ARG A 769 -19.58 18.05 54.90
C ARG A 769 -18.15 18.59 54.96
N THR A 770 -17.89 19.61 54.15
CA THR A 770 -16.61 20.34 54.11
C THR A 770 -16.54 21.51 55.09
N ASP A 771 -17.59 21.72 55.90
CA ASP A 771 -17.67 22.76 56.93
C ASP A 771 -17.74 22.17 58.36
N VAL A 772 -17.82 20.85 58.52
CA VAL A 772 -18.00 20.19 59.82
C VAL A 772 -17.06 19.00 59.99
N TRP A 773 -16.31 19.01 61.10
CA TRP A 773 -15.45 17.91 61.51
C TRP A 773 -15.92 17.32 62.83
N VAL A 774 -16.41 16.07 62.82
CA VAL A 774 -16.75 15.34 64.04
C VAL A 774 -15.46 15.02 64.82
N GLU A 775 -15.34 15.53 66.04
CA GLU A 775 -14.17 15.32 66.89
C GLU A 775 -14.07 13.84 67.30
N GLY A 776 -12.86 13.27 67.33
CA GLY A 776 -12.60 11.90 67.81
C GLY A 776 -11.71 11.09 66.86
N ASP A 777 -11.19 9.96 67.35
CA ASP A 777 -10.37 9.05 66.53
C ASP A 777 -11.22 8.27 65.50
N ASP A 778 -12.53 8.12 65.77
CA ASP A 778 -13.50 7.51 64.86
C ASP A 778 -14.83 8.29 64.88
N PRO A 779 -15.12 9.09 63.84
CA PRO A 779 -16.39 9.79 63.69
C PRO A 779 -17.63 8.88 63.77
N HIS A 780 -17.53 7.63 63.28
CA HIS A 780 -18.61 6.64 63.32
C HIS A 780 -19.08 6.42 64.76
N ASP A 781 -18.15 6.20 65.68
CA ASP A 781 -18.45 5.93 67.09
C ASP A 781 -19.23 7.07 67.74
N ASN A 782 -18.88 8.32 67.41
CA ASN A 782 -19.54 9.49 67.98
C ASN A 782 -20.93 9.73 67.38
N ILE A 783 -21.11 9.45 66.09
CA ILE A 783 -22.42 9.48 65.43
C ILE A 783 -23.32 8.38 66.01
N MET A 784 -22.82 7.14 66.12
CA MET A 784 -23.57 6.02 66.71
C MET A 784 -23.90 6.26 68.18
N MET A 785 -23.01 6.91 68.94
CA MET A 785 -23.26 7.30 70.31
C MET A 785 -24.38 8.35 70.42
N ALA A 786 -24.41 9.34 69.52
CA ALA A 786 -25.48 10.34 69.47
C ALA A 786 -26.84 9.71 69.13
N VAL A 787 -26.88 8.85 68.10
CA VAL A 787 -28.08 8.08 67.70
C VAL A 787 -28.57 7.20 68.86
N GLY A 788 -27.65 6.49 69.53
CA GLY A 788 -27.96 5.63 70.66
C GLY A 788 -28.46 6.38 71.90
N ARG A 789 -27.93 7.59 72.16
CA ARG A 789 -28.43 8.47 73.22
C ARG A 789 -29.84 8.95 72.91
N LEU A 790 -30.12 9.33 71.67
CA LEU A 790 -31.44 9.78 71.25
C LEU A 790 -32.48 8.65 71.33
N ALA A 791 -32.11 7.43 70.92
CA ALA A 791 -32.94 6.23 71.03
C ALA A 791 -33.20 5.76 72.49
N ALA A 792 -32.46 6.28 73.46
CA ALA A 792 -32.71 5.98 74.88
C ALA A 792 -33.85 6.83 75.47
N ASP A 793 -34.28 7.89 74.79
CA ASP A 793 -35.51 8.62 75.12
C ASP A 793 -36.72 7.79 74.66
N ASP A 794 -37.75 7.64 75.52
CA ASP A 794 -39.00 6.89 75.22
C ASP A 794 -39.76 7.40 73.97
N GLN A 795 -39.31 8.53 73.41
CA GLN A 795 -39.83 9.17 72.20
C GLN A 795 -39.29 8.54 70.91
N TYR A 796 -38.06 8.02 70.90
CA TYR A 796 -37.40 7.55 69.68
C TYR A 796 -37.10 6.06 69.75
N VAL A 797 -37.36 5.34 68.66
CA VAL A 797 -37.17 3.89 68.58
C VAL A 797 -36.32 3.54 67.36
N LEU A 798 -35.36 2.64 67.54
CA LEU A 798 -34.52 2.13 66.46
C LEU A 798 -35.15 0.89 65.81
N PHE A 799 -35.24 0.92 64.50
CA PHE A 799 -35.69 -0.17 63.66
C PHE A 799 -34.55 -0.69 62.79
N SER A 800 -34.48 -2.00 62.58
CA SER A 800 -33.64 -2.64 61.58
C SER A 800 -34.53 -3.60 60.79
N GLY A 801 -34.98 -3.18 59.61
CA GLY A 801 -36.06 -3.85 58.91
C GLY A 801 -37.35 -3.87 59.74
N SER A 802 -37.89 -5.07 60.00
CA SER A 802 -39.10 -5.26 60.82
C SER A 802 -38.83 -5.46 62.32
N GLU A 803 -37.57 -5.45 62.75
CA GLU A 803 -37.19 -5.63 64.16
C GLU A 803 -36.95 -4.29 64.87
N ILE A 804 -37.40 -4.20 66.12
CA ILE A 804 -37.03 -3.11 67.04
C ILE A 804 -35.72 -3.49 67.73
N ILE A 805 -34.68 -2.68 67.54
CA ILE A 805 -33.34 -2.92 68.09
C ILE A 805 -33.00 -1.94 69.22
N SER A 806 -32.01 -2.31 70.05
CA SER A 806 -31.58 -1.50 71.21
C SER A 806 -30.20 -0.87 71.06
N LYS A 807 -29.49 -1.12 69.96
CA LYS A 807 -28.15 -0.58 69.69
C LYS A 807 -28.14 0.10 68.34
N ALA A 808 -27.63 1.33 68.30
CA ALA A 808 -27.41 2.06 67.05
C ALA A 808 -26.43 1.32 66.13
N ARG A 809 -26.73 1.31 64.84
CA ARG A 809 -25.94 0.76 63.74
C ARG A 809 -26.29 1.55 62.47
N SER A 810 -25.40 1.57 61.48
CA SER A 810 -25.62 2.32 60.24
C SER A 810 -26.80 1.79 59.40
N ASP A 811 -27.20 0.53 59.54
CA ASP A 811 -28.34 -0.06 58.84
C ASP A 811 -29.70 0.18 59.54
N ALA A 812 -29.70 0.96 60.62
CA ALA A 812 -30.89 1.23 61.41
C ALA A 812 -31.62 2.50 60.95
N THR A 813 -32.92 2.55 61.21
CA THR A 813 -33.76 3.75 61.10
C THR A 813 -34.19 4.20 62.49
N LEU A 814 -33.91 5.45 62.84
CA LEU A 814 -34.40 6.06 64.07
C LEU A 814 -35.75 6.73 63.79
N ARG A 815 -36.81 6.32 64.48
CA ARG A 815 -38.18 6.84 64.28
C ARG A 815 -38.70 7.53 65.54
N ASP A 816 -39.37 8.66 65.37
CA ASP A 816 -40.14 9.31 66.45
C ASP A 816 -41.53 8.65 66.56
N VAL A 817 -41.83 8.07 67.73
CA VAL A 817 -43.10 7.37 67.98
C VAL A 817 -44.08 8.15 68.85
N SER A 818 -43.79 9.41 69.21
CA SER A 818 -44.61 10.15 70.20
C SER A 818 -46.06 10.41 69.78
N ASP A 819 -46.31 10.57 68.48
CA ASP A 819 -47.64 10.88 67.92
C ASP A 819 -48.27 9.70 67.16
N THR A 820 -47.77 8.47 67.37
CA THR A 820 -48.25 7.26 66.69
C THR A 820 -49.46 6.61 67.37
N GLU A 821 -50.35 5.99 66.59
CA GLU A 821 -51.48 5.21 67.10
C GLU A 821 -51.00 3.86 67.64
N ARG A 822 -51.17 3.63 68.94
CA ARG A 822 -50.78 2.37 69.58
C ARG A 822 -51.79 1.26 69.28
N LEU A 823 -51.35 0.19 68.64
CA LEU A 823 -52.23 -0.91 68.23
C LEU A 823 -52.48 -1.91 69.38
N GLY A 824 -53.74 -2.30 69.56
CA GLY A 824 -54.16 -3.37 70.47
C GLY A 824 -54.62 -4.63 69.75
N MET A 825 -55.08 -5.63 70.51
CA MET A 825 -55.63 -6.89 69.99
C MET A 825 -56.77 -6.67 68.99
N ALA A 826 -57.64 -5.69 69.22
CA ALA A 826 -58.80 -5.43 68.37
C ALA A 826 -58.39 -4.87 67.01
N GLU A 827 -57.44 -3.95 67.00
CA GLU A 827 -56.90 -3.34 65.78
C GLU A 827 -56.04 -4.34 65.00
N VAL A 828 -55.22 -5.16 65.68
CA VAL A 828 -54.49 -6.27 65.05
C VAL A 828 -55.46 -7.26 64.41
N ARG A 829 -56.55 -7.63 65.12
CA ARG A 829 -57.60 -8.48 64.57
C ARG A 829 -58.25 -7.87 63.34
N SER A 830 -58.62 -6.59 63.39
CA SER A 830 -59.23 -5.89 62.25
C SER A 830 -58.30 -5.84 61.04
N ARG A 831 -56.98 -5.71 61.23
CA ARG A 831 -55.99 -5.77 60.15
C ARG A 831 -55.84 -7.18 59.57
N ILE A 832 -55.93 -8.23 60.39
CA ILE A 832 -55.95 -9.62 59.91
C ILE A 832 -57.24 -9.89 59.11
N GLU A 833 -58.41 -9.50 59.62
CA GLU A 833 -59.70 -9.62 58.91
C GLU A 833 -59.65 -8.85 57.58
N GLY A 834 -59.13 -7.61 57.57
CA GLY A 834 -58.96 -6.83 56.35
C GLY A 834 -58.00 -7.46 55.34
N ALA A 835 -56.96 -8.16 55.80
CA ALA A 835 -56.07 -8.91 54.93
C ALA A 835 -56.79 -10.13 54.31
N ILE A 836 -57.60 -10.85 55.10
CA ILE A 836 -58.42 -11.96 54.59
C ILE A 836 -59.46 -11.45 53.57
N ASP A 837 -60.17 -10.37 53.87
CA ASP A 837 -61.16 -9.79 52.94
C ASP A 837 -60.53 -9.36 51.61
N ALA A 838 -59.24 -8.97 51.63
CA ALA A 838 -58.53 -8.51 50.44
C ALA A 838 -57.95 -9.65 49.60
N ALA A 839 -57.47 -10.74 50.22
CA ALA A 839 -56.69 -11.79 49.56
C ALA A 839 -57.27 -13.22 49.69
N GLY A 840 -58.36 -13.38 50.44
CA GLY A 840 -58.95 -14.67 50.79
C GLY A 840 -58.16 -15.43 51.87
N GLU A 841 -57.01 -14.90 52.33
CA GLU A 841 -56.21 -15.43 53.44
C GLU A 841 -55.36 -14.33 54.07
N ALA A 842 -54.84 -14.54 55.27
CA ALA A 842 -53.93 -13.60 55.93
C ALA A 842 -52.75 -14.29 56.62
N ASP A 843 -51.54 -14.00 56.15
CA ASP A 843 -50.28 -14.33 56.82
C ASP A 843 -49.97 -13.29 57.91
N THR A 844 -49.95 -13.72 59.17
CA THR A 844 -49.72 -12.82 60.30
C THR A 844 -48.33 -12.19 60.34
N SER A 845 -47.32 -12.80 59.70
CA SER A 845 -45.96 -12.23 59.60
C SER A 845 -45.92 -11.03 58.66
N GLN A 846 -46.70 -11.09 57.57
CA GLN A 846 -46.88 -9.98 56.64
C GLN A 846 -47.67 -8.85 57.27
N VAL A 847 -48.71 -9.17 58.05
CA VAL A 847 -49.47 -8.18 58.82
C VAL A 847 -48.56 -7.48 59.85
N LEU A 848 -47.68 -8.21 60.54
CA LEU A 848 -46.70 -7.62 61.45
C LEU A 848 -45.72 -6.71 60.70
N THR A 849 -45.22 -7.14 59.54
CA THR A 849 -44.33 -6.34 58.71
C THR A 849 -45.01 -5.05 58.23
N ALA A 850 -46.26 -5.13 57.79
CA ALA A 850 -47.05 -3.97 57.42
C ALA A 850 -47.26 -3.00 58.60
N ILE A 851 -47.45 -3.52 59.82
CA ILE A 851 -47.50 -2.70 61.05
C ILE A 851 -46.15 -2.04 61.35
N ARG A 852 -45.02 -2.72 61.11
CA ARG A 852 -43.67 -2.17 61.36
C ARG A 852 -43.30 -1.08 60.36
N ASN A 853 -43.71 -1.24 59.11
CA ASN A 853 -43.44 -0.28 58.03
C ASN A 853 -44.41 0.90 58.01
N ASP A 854 -45.48 0.88 58.80
CA ASP A 854 -46.46 1.95 58.90
C ASP A 854 -45.99 2.98 59.96
N PRO A 855 -45.53 4.17 59.56
CA PRO A 855 -44.97 5.16 60.47
C PRO A 855 -46.05 5.82 61.34
N GLU A 856 -47.35 5.65 61.03
CA GLU A 856 -48.45 6.25 61.78
C GLU A 856 -48.85 5.40 62.99
N VAL A 857 -48.38 4.16 63.09
CA VAL A 857 -48.78 3.21 64.13
C VAL A 857 -47.58 2.64 64.89
N PHE A 858 -47.85 2.23 66.12
CA PHE A 858 -46.82 1.61 66.96
C PHE A 858 -47.37 0.42 67.73
N LEU A 859 -46.72 -0.73 67.55
CA LEU A 859 -46.98 -1.94 68.31
C LEU A 859 -45.74 -2.28 69.14
N PRO A 860 -45.72 -2.05 70.46
CA PRO A 860 -44.55 -2.32 71.28
C PRO A 860 -44.05 -3.77 71.16
N SER A 861 -42.73 -3.97 71.20
CA SER A 861 -42.13 -5.30 71.03
C SER A 861 -42.62 -6.30 72.09
N ASP A 862 -42.86 -5.83 73.31
CA ASP A 862 -43.33 -6.63 74.45
C ASP A 862 -44.82 -6.97 74.39
N GLU A 863 -45.63 -6.22 73.64
CA GLU A 863 -47.07 -6.46 73.47
C GLU A 863 -47.42 -7.22 72.18
N THR A 864 -46.49 -7.25 71.22
CA THR A 864 -46.68 -7.80 69.85
C THR A 864 -47.24 -9.23 69.85
N GLU A 865 -46.54 -10.17 70.52
CA GLU A 865 -46.96 -11.58 70.55
C GLU A 865 -48.37 -11.73 71.18
N SER A 866 -48.64 -10.98 72.26
CA SER A 866 -49.89 -11.09 73.00
C SER A 866 -51.10 -10.58 72.19
N ALA A 867 -50.92 -9.49 71.42
CA ALA A 867 -51.95 -8.91 70.57
C ALA A 867 -52.32 -9.86 69.42
N PHE A 868 -51.32 -10.40 68.73
CA PHE A 868 -51.53 -11.39 67.65
C PHE A 868 -52.10 -12.71 68.17
N ARG A 869 -51.63 -13.22 69.32
CA ARG A 869 -52.17 -14.45 69.92
C ARG A 869 -53.66 -14.34 70.22
N GLY A 870 -54.06 -13.19 70.77
CA GLY A 870 -55.45 -12.87 71.04
C GLY A 870 -56.28 -12.79 69.75
N ALA A 871 -55.81 -12.03 68.77
CA ALA A 871 -56.50 -11.85 67.49
C ALA A 871 -56.73 -13.17 66.75
N VAL A 872 -55.66 -13.97 66.57
CA VAL A 872 -55.70 -15.26 65.87
C VAL A 872 -56.60 -16.27 66.57
N SER A 873 -56.49 -16.41 67.90
CA SER A 873 -57.35 -17.35 68.65
C SER A 873 -58.84 -16.98 68.57
N GLY A 874 -59.14 -15.67 68.54
CA GLY A 874 -60.50 -15.18 68.35
C GLY A 874 -61.07 -15.57 66.98
N LEU A 875 -60.30 -15.35 65.91
CA LEU A 875 -60.74 -15.67 64.54
C LEU A 875 -60.96 -17.17 64.34
N VAL A 876 -60.06 -18.03 64.83
CA VAL A 876 -60.25 -19.49 64.74
C VAL A 876 -61.52 -19.95 65.48
N SER A 877 -61.86 -19.30 66.59
CA SER A 877 -63.10 -19.58 67.33
C SER A 877 -64.36 -19.16 66.57
N ASP A 878 -64.24 -18.18 65.67
CA ASP A 878 -65.32 -17.61 64.88
C ASP A 878 -65.55 -18.35 63.54
N GLY A 879 -64.81 -19.45 63.29
CA GLY A 879 -65.03 -20.34 62.14
C GLY A 879 -63.84 -20.45 61.19
N TYR A 880 -62.89 -19.52 61.26
CA TYR A 880 -61.67 -19.54 60.45
C TYR A 880 -60.80 -20.77 60.76
N ARG A 881 -59.92 -21.12 59.82
CA ARG A 881 -58.94 -22.20 59.96
C ARG A 881 -57.53 -21.65 59.80
N ILE A 882 -56.55 -22.37 60.34
CA ILE A 882 -55.14 -22.10 60.07
C ILE A 882 -54.72 -23.06 58.95
N ASN A 883 -54.27 -22.50 57.84
CA ASN A 883 -53.66 -23.25 56.74
C ASN A 883 -52.22 -23.62 57.13
N THR A 884 -51.90 -24.91 57.10
CA THR A 884 -50.56 -25.45 57.39
C THR A 884 -49.94 -26.13 56.19
N GLY A 885 -50.18 -25.59 54.98
CA GLY A 885 -49.59 -26.10 53.74
C GLY A 885 -50.32 -27.35 53.24
N GLY A 886 -51.64 -27.25 53.09
CA GLY A 886 -52.52 -28.35 52.64
C GLY A 886 -53.39 -28.94 53.74
N ASP A 887 -52.98 -28.83 55.01
CA ASP A 887 -53.78 -29.21 56.18
C ASP A 887 -54.48 -27.97 56.80
N TYR A 888 -55.78 -28.08 57.08
CA TYR A 888 -56.60 -27.02 57.66
C TYR A 888 -56.97 -27.33 59.12
N VAL A 889 -56.41 -26.59 60.07
CA VAL A 889 -56.61 -26.86 61.51
C VAL A 889 -57.50 -25.84 62.21
N SER A 890 -58.33 -26.32 63.15
CA SER A 890 -59.30 -25.52 63.93
C SER A 890 -58.79 -25.05 65.30
N SER A 891 -57.47 -25.06 65.53
CA SER A 891 -56.88 -24.50 66.76
C SER A 891 -55.45 -24.00 66.56
N LEU A 892 -55.08 -22.91 67.24
CA LEU A 892 -53.72 -22.35 67.23
C LEU A 892 -52.68 -23.31 67.83
N GLY A 893 -53.04 -23.98 68.93
CA GLY A 893 -52.14 -24.91 69.63
C GLY A 893 -50.85 -24.23 70.09
N ASN A 894 -49.70 -24.86 69.80
CA ASN A 894 -48.36 -24.35 70.12
C ASN A 894 -47.74 -23.51 68.99
N ARG A 895 -48.49 -23.18 67.93
CA ARG A 895 -47.97 -22.40 66.81
C ARG A 895 -47.71 -20.95 67.23
N ASP A 896 -46.74 -20.33 66.57
CA ASP A 896 -46.42 -18.93 66.76
C ASP A 896 -47.52 -18.07 66.12
N PRO A 897 -48.27 -17.27 66.89
CA PRO A 897 -49.31 -16.41 66.35
C PRO A 897 -48.78 -15.34 65.38
N LEU A 898 -47.47 -15.05 65.39
CA LEU A 898 -46.82 -14.11 64.48
C LEU A 898 -46.45 -14.72 63.13
N SER A 899 -46.63 -16.03 62.95
CA SER A 899 -46.25 -16.76 61.74
C SER A 899 -47.25 -17.87 61.41
N VAL A 900 -48.51 -17.49 61.18
CA VAL A 900 -49.58 -18.41 60.74
C VAL A 900 -50.42 -17.78 59.63
N THR A 901 -50.95 -18.62 58.74
CA THR A 901 -51.90 -18.19 57.69
C THR A 901 -53.33 -18.54 58.09
N LEU A 902 -54.19 -17.54 58.23
CA LEU A 902 -55.61 -17.71 58.51
C LEU A 902 -56.44 -17.66 57.23
N VAL A 903 -57.40 -18.58 57.13
CA VAL A 903 -58.27 -18.75 55.95
C VAL A 903 -59.74 -18.90 56.38
N PRO A 904 -60.71 -18.40 55.59
CA PRO A 904 -62.13 -18.64 55.84
C PRO A 904 -62.51 -20.07 55.41
N MET A 905 -63.58 -20.62 56.00
CA MET A 905 -64.02 -22.01 55.76
C MET A 905 -65.54 -22.11 55.86
N VAL A 906 -66.19 -22.92 55.00
CA VAL A 906 -67.63 -23.19 55.14
C VAL A 906 -67.96 -23.94 56.44
N ASP A 907 -69.21 -23.82 56.89
CA ASP A 907 -69.71 -24.64 58.00
C ASP A 907 -69.94 -26.11 57.61
N ASP A 908 -70.00 -26.98 58.62
CA ASP A 908 -70.10 -28.44 58.41
C ASP A 908 -71.36 -28.83 57.61
N GLU A 909 -72.49 -28.13 57.78
CA GLU A 909 -73.75 -28.43 57.07
C GLU A 909 -73.65 -28.10 55.58
N THR A 910 -72.96 -27.01 55.24
CA THR A 910 -72.71 -26.61 53.86
C THR A 910 -71.68 -27.52 53.20
N GLY A 911 -70.65 -27.94 53.95
CA GLY A 911 -69.65 -28.90 53.49
C GLY A 911 -70.24 -30.25 53.05
N GLU A 912 -71.17 -30.81 53.83
CA GLU A 912 -71.86 -32.06 53.46
C GLU A 912 -72.66 -31.93 52.14
N LYS A 913 -73.26 -30.77 51.88
CA LYS A 913 -74.00 -30.50 50.63
C LYS A 913 -73.06 -30.40 49.44
N ILE A 914 -71.87 -29.82 49.62
CA ILE A 914 -70.84 -29.72 48.58
C ILE A 914 -70.36 -31.12 48.17
N LEU A 915 -69.98 -31.97 49.12
CA LEU A 915 -69.52 -33.33 48.82
C LEU A 915 -70.61 -34.18 48.16
N GLY A 916 -71.87 -34.06 48.62
CA GLY A 916 -73.00 -34.76 48.00
C GLY A 916 -73.24 -34.37 46.54
N TYR A 917 -73.03 -33.10 46.19
CA TYR A 917 -73.14 -32.64 44.80
C TYR A 917 -72.04 -33.18 43.90
N ILE A 918 -70.81 -33.22 44.39
CA ILE A 918 -69.67 -33.73 43.61
C ILE A 918 -69.84 -35.23 43.34
N GLY A 919 -70.35 -36.00 44.31
CA GLY A 919 -70.54 -37.44 44.16
C GLY A 919 -71.65 -37.86 43.18
N ASP A 920 -72.50 -36.93 42.77
CA ASP A 920 -73.53 -37.14 41.74
C ASP A 920 -73.02 -36.81 40.31
N LEU A 921 -71.76 -36.37 40.14
CA LEU A 921 -71.16 -36.05 38.84
C LEU A 921 -70.61 -37.30 38.14
N ASP A 922 -70.67 -37.34 36.81
CA ASP A 922 -70.11 -38.43 35.99
C ASP A 922 -68.57 -38.37 35.91
N ASP A 923 -67.89 -39.49 35.67
CA ASP A 923 -66.43 -39.56 35.49
C ASP A 923 -65.92 -38.55 34.43
N GLU A 924 -64.77 -37.93 34.69
CA GLU A 924 -64.17 -36.83 33.91
C GLU A 924 -64.99 -35.53 33.86
N THR A 925 -66.06 -35.40 34.64
CA THR A 925 -66.78 -34.13 34.76
C THR A 925 -65.92 -33.07 35.43
N THR A 926 -65.73 -31.94 34.75
CA THR A 926 -65.06 -30.76 35.32
C THR A 926 -66.06 -29.80 35.96
N PHE A 927 -65.75 -29.28 37.15
CA PHE A 927 -66.55 -28.28 37.86
C PHE A 927 -65.68 -27.17 38.45
N SER A 928 -66.24 -25.98 38.67
CA SER A 928 -65.52 -24.83 39.26
C SER A 928 -66.07 -24.47 40.65
N ILE A 929 -65.32 -23.62 41.38
CA ILE A 929 -65.75 -23.05 42.67
C ILE A 929 -67.12 -22.36 42.53
N GLY A 930 -67.30 -21.57 41.46
CA GLY A 930 -68.56 -20.86 41.20
C GLY A 930 -69.72 -21.81 40.90
N ASP A 931 -69.47 -22.97 40.29
CA ASP A 931 -70.49 -23.99 40.08
C ASP A 931 -70.96 -24.58 41.41
N VAL A 932 -70.03 -24.89 42.32
CA VAL A 932 -70.33 -25.42 43.66
C VAL A 932 -71.06 -24.39 44.51
N GLN A 933 -70.60 -23.14 44.51
CA GLN A 933 -71.26 -22.03 45.22
C GLN A 933 -72.69 -21.82 44.69
N THR A 934 -72.88 -21.75 43.37
CA THR A 934 -74.20 -21.49 42.75
C THR A 934 -75.19 -22.62 42.99
N ASN A 935 -74.73 -23.87 42.90
CA ASN A 935 -75.63 -25.03 42.95
C ASN A 935 -75.89 -25.54 44.38
N CYS A 936 -74.96 -25.32 45.32
CA CYS A 936 -74.97 -26.02 46.61
C CYS A 936 -74.71 -25.12 47.83
N ALA A 937 -73.94 -24.05 47.68
CA ALA A 937 -73.51 -23.18 48.78
C ALA A 937 -73.68 -21.67 48.46
N PRO A 938 -74.91 -21.19 48.18
CA PRO A 938 -75.13 -19.81 47.69
C PRO A 938 -74.89 -18.72 48.75
N ASP A 939 -74.86 -19.09 50.03
CA ASP A 939 -74.62 -18.18 51.15
C ASP A 939 -73.14 -18.16 51.59
N ALA A 940 -72.29 -19.04 51.05
CA ALA A 940 -70.85 -19.05 51.29
C ALA A 940 -70.12 -18.17 50.26
N THR A 941 -68.97 -17.62 50.63
CA THR A 941 -68.05 -16.92 49.71
C THR A 941 -67.28 -17.91 48.84
N GLU A 942 -66.77 -17.44 47.69
CA GLU A 942 -65.95 -18.29 46.81
C GLU A 942 -64.67 -18.76 47.52
N ASP A 943 -64.09 -17.97 48.43
CA ASP A 943 -62.90 -18.35 49.19
C ASP A 943 -63.21 -19.41 50.26
N GLU A 944 -64.37 -19.35 50.92
CA GLU A 944 -64.82 -20.41 51.82
C GLU A 944 -65.03 -21.73 51.07
N VAL A 945 -65.67 -21.69 49.91
CA VAL A 945 -65.89 -22.87 49.05
C VAL A 945 -64.55 -23.38 48.50
N ARG A 946 -63.64 -22.50 48.09
CA ARG A 946 -62.29 -22.82 47.63
C ARG A 946 -61.53 -23.60 48.69
N HIS A 947 -61.38 -23.05 49.89
CA HIS A 947 -60.62 -23.70 50.96
C HIS A 947 -61.26 -25.02 51.39
N PHE A 948 -62.60 -25.10 51.34
CA PHE A 948 -63.29 -26.37 51.57
C PHE A 948 -62.96 -27.43 50.52
N LEU A 949 -63.01 -27.10 49.23
CA LEU A 949 -62.68 -28.03 48.14
C LEU A 949 -61.21 -28.46 48.21
N LEU A 950 -60.30 -27.53 48.44
CA LEU A 950 -58.88 -27.82 48.58
C LEU A 950 -58.59 -28.72 49.79
N ALA A 951 -59.30 -28.55 50.90
CA ALA A 951 -59.16 -29.41 52.07
C ALA A 951 -59.63 -30.86 51.87
N HIS A 952 -60.36 -31.16 50.79
CA HIS A 952 -60.97 -32.47 50.53
C HIS A 952 -60.56 -33.09 49.17
N LEU A 953 -59.47 -32.61 48.55
CA LEU A 953 -58.88 -33.22 47.35
C LEU A 953 -58.45 -34.67 47.61
N GLY A 954 -58.66 -35.57 46.64
CA GLY A 954 -58.26 -36.98 46.71
C GLY A 954 -58.97 -37.82 47.79
N GLY A 955 -60.11 -37.35 48.31
CA GLY A 955 -60.89 -38.09 49.31
C GLY A 955 -61.60 -39.33 48.75
N ASP A 956 -61.87 -40.33 49.60
CA ASP A 956 -62.41 -41.63 49.18
C ASP A 956 -63.88 -41.63 48.70
N ASP A 957 -64.69 -40.59 48.99
CA ASP A 957 -66.13 -40.55 48.65
C ASP A 957 -66.73 -39.11 48.74
N PRO A 958 -66.83 -38.35 47.63
CA PRO A 958 -66.36 -38.63 46.27
C PRO A 958 -64.90 -38.22 46.04
N GLU A 959 -64.20 -38.94 45.15
CA GLU A 959 -62.85 -38.61 44.72
C GLU A 959 -62.84 -37.55 43.62
N TYR A 960 -62.05 -36.49 43.82
CA TYR A 960 -61.81 -35.45 42.82
C TYR A 960 -60.43 -34.83 42.97
N GLU A 961 -59.94 -34.29 41.86
CA GLU A 961 -58.60 -33.75 41.70
C GLU A 961 -58.65 -32.41 40.94
N LEU A 962 -57.50 -31.75 40.84
CA LEU A 962 -57.37 -30.50 40.10
C LEU A 962 -57.41 -30.73 38.59
N GLY A 963 -58.32 -30.07 37.88
CA GLY A 963 -58.70 -30.38 36.50
C GLY A 963 -57.64 -30.13 35.43
N THR A 964 -56.57 -29.38 35.74
CA THR A 964 -55.53 -29.01 34.78
C THR A 964 -54.31 -29.94 34.81
N MET A 965 -54.14 -30.73 35.88
CA MET A 965 -52.96 -31.58 36.10
C MET A 965 -53.25 -32.91 36.83
N GLY A 966 -54.50 -33.17 37.23
CA GLY A 966 -54.84 -34.35 38.03
C GLY A 966 -54.21 -34.39 39.41
N SER A 967 -53.82 -33.23 39.94
CA SER A 967 -53.18 -33.15 41.25
C SER A 967 -54.19 -33.24 42.39
N THR A 968 -53.83 -33.96 43.44
CA THR A 968 -54.54 -33.99 44.73
C THR A 968 -53.85 -33.13 45.78
N ASP A 969 -52.75 -32.44 45.43
CA ASP A 969 -52.07 -31.49 46.31
C ASP A 969 -52.79 -30.13 46.29
N PRO A 970 -53.28 -29.63 47.43
CA PRO A 970 -53.91 -28.31 47.52
C PRO A 970 -53.04 -27.14 47.07
N SER A 971 -51.70 -27.29 47.12
CA SER A 971 -50.75 -26.24 46.75
C SER A 971 -50.63 -26.03 45.23
N ASP A 972 -51.06 -27.01 44.43
CA ASP A 972 -51.07 -26.92 42.97
C ASP A 972 -52.27 -26.12 42.41
N TRP A 973 -53.20 -25.72 43.27
CA TRP A 973 -54.36 -24.95 42.84
C TRP A 973 -53.97 -23.48 42.59
N PHE A 974 -54.41 -22.94 41.46
CA PHE A 974 -54.31 -21.51 41.13
C PHE A 974 -55.69 -20.90 40.83
N PRO A 975 -55.87 -19.58 41.02
CA PRO A 975 -57.14 -18.91 40.72
C PRO A 975 -57.62 -19.17 39.29
N GLY A 976 -58.81 -19.76 39.17
CA GLY A 976 -59.41 -20.16 37.88
C GLY A 976 -59.17 -21.63 37.50
N ALA A 977 -58.37 -22.38 38.25
CA ALA A 977 -58.27 -23.83 38.12
C ALA A 977 -59.58 -24.49 38.56
N GLY A 978 -60.18 -25.26 37.65
CA GLY A 978 -61.33 -26.12 37.95
C GLY A 978 -60.90 -27.44 38.59
N PHE A 979 -61.86 -28.21 39.04
CA PHE A 979 -61.73 -29.55 39.59
C PHE A 979 -62.29 -30.57 38.60
N ARG A 980 -61.85 -31.83 38.67
CA ARG A 980 -62.38 -32.93 37.86
C ARG A 980 -62.47 -34.24 38.65
N VAL A 981 -63.32 -35.15 38.18
CA VAL A 981 -63.38 -36.54 38.65
C VAL A 981 -62.44 -37.42 37.77
N PRO A 982 -61.40 -38.10 38.30
CA PRO A 982 -60.38 -38.83 37.52
C PRO A 982 -60.87 -40.11 36.79
N LYS A 983 -60.00 -40.70 35.94
CA LYS A 983 -60.23 -41.92 35.12
C LYS A 983 -59.17 -43.00 35.40
N ASP A 984 -59.58 -44.27 35.55
CA ASP A 984 -58.89 -45.35 36.28
C ASP A 984 -57.50 -45.93 35.80
N ASP A 985 -56.80 -45.52 34.72
CA ASP A 985 -55.57 -46.25 34.25
C ASP A 985 -54.42 -45.38 33.60
N THR A 986 -53.50 -44.75 34.38
CA THR A 986 -52.20 -44.15 33.93
C THR A 986 -51.05 -44.35 34.96
N TRP A 987 -49.75 -44.20 34.57
CA TRP A 987 -48.59 -44.33 35.49
C TRP A 987 -47.42 -43.34 35.22
N THR A 988 -46.56 -43.06 36.21
CA THR A 988 -45.46 -42.06 36.15
C THR A 988 -44.07 -42.60 36.55
N PHE A 989 -43.01 -41.95 36.07
CA PHE A 989 -41.60 -42.19 36.45
C PHE A 989 -40.87 -40.86 36.73
N GLU A 990 -40.24 -40.75 37.91
CA GLU A 990 -39.47 -39.56 38.32
C GLU A 990 -38.09 -39.94 38.86
N TYR A 991 -37.08 -39.09 38.65
CA TYR A 991 -35.73 -39.27 39.18
C TYR A 991 -35.01 -37.93 39.42
N GLN A 992 -34.47 -37.74 40.63
CA GLN A 992 -33.55 -36.64 40.96
C GLN A 992 -32.26 -37.17 41.59
N GLY A 993 -31.11 -36.83 41.02
CA GLY A 993 -29.81 -37.23 41.58
C GLY A 993 -28.59 -36.83 40.76
N ASP A 994 -27.41 -37.13 41.28
CA ASP A 994 -26.12 -36.72 40.69
C ASP A 994 -25.40 -37.85 39.94
N SER A 995 -26.09 -38.95 39.64
CA SER A 995 -25.49 -40.18 39.11
C SER A 995 -26.29 -40.72 37.93
N ALA A 996 -25.69 -40.69 36.74
CA ALA A 996 -26.29 -41.29 35.55
C ALA A 996 -26.36 -42.83 35.64
N ALA A 997 -25.48 -43.46 36.45
CA ALA A 997 -25.53 -44.90 36.70
C ALA A 997 -26.75 -45.30 37.54
N ASP A 998 -27.07 -44.50 38.56
CA ASP A 998 -28.23 -44.75 39.44
C ASP A 998 -29.54 -44.50 38.69
N LEU A 999 -29.63 -43.43 37.89
CA LEU A 999 -30.76 -43.19 36.98
C LEU A 999 -31.09 -44.43 36.13
N ARG A 1000 -30.09 -44.98 35.43
CA ARG A 1000 -30.29 -46.13 34.54
C ARG A 1000 -30.71 -47.37 35.32
N SER A 1001 -30.19 -47.54 36.53
CA SER A 1001 -30.54 -48.64 37.42
C SER A 1001 -31.98 -48.52 37.93
N GLU A 1002 -32.46 -47.31 38.25
CA GLU A 1002 -33.85 -47.09 38.66
C GLU A 1002 -34.82 -47.27 37.49
N TRP A 1003 -34.52 -46.68 36.32
CA TRP A 1003 -35.31 -46.86 35.11
C TRP A 1003 -35.50 -48.34 34.75
N GLN A 1004 -34.44 -49.15 34.80
CA GLN A 1004 -34.53 -50.59 34.55
C GLN A 1004 -35.41 -51.36 35.54
N GLN A 1005 -35.62 -50.84 36.75
CA GLN A 1005 -36.40 -51.51 37.79
C GLN A 1005 -37.89 -51.15 37.76
N SER A 1006 -38.23 -49.93 37.36
CA SER A 1006 -39.60 -49.40 37.49
C SER A 1006 -40.29 -49.09 36.16
N HIS A 1007 -39.63 -49.24 35.01
CA HIS A 1007 -40.31 -48.95 33.74
C HIS A 1007 -41.49 -49.90 33.47
N GLU A 1008 -42.62 -49.35 33.02
CA GLU A 1008 -43.69 -50.11 32.38
C GLU A 1008 -43.82 -49.74 30.89
N ALA A 1009 -44.60 -50.51 30.13
CA ALA A 1009 -44.81 -50.23 28.72
C ALA A 1009 -45.91 -49.17 28.57
N GLY A 1010 -45.57 -48.02 28.00
CA GLY A 1010 -46.53 -46.97 27.68
C GLY A 1010 -46.01 -46.00 26.65
N THR A 1011 -46.85 -45.04 26.29
CA THR A 1011 -46.47 -43.86 25.50
C THR A 1011 -46.48 -42.61 26.38
N ILE A 1012 -45.48 -41.75 26.20
CA ILE A 1012 -45.34 -40.53 26.99
C ILE A 1012 -46.58 -39.65 26.83
N SER A 1013 -47.28 -39.34 27.91
CA SER A 1013 -48.29 -38.28 27.99
C SER A 1013 -47.67 -36.96 28.48
N TYR A 1014 -46.57 -37.01 29.24
CA TYR A 1014 -45.75 -35.87 29.64
C TYR A 1014 -44.29 -36.27 29.90
N GLY A 1015 -43.31 -35.42 29.57
CA GLY A 1015 -41.90 -35.74 29.84
C GLY A 1015 -40.90 -34.59 29.81
N ALA A 1016 -40.12 -34.44 30.88
CA ALA A 1016 -39.03 -33.48 31.04
C ALA A 1016 -37.77 -34.15 31.61
N VAL A 1017 -36.58 -33.75 31.12
CA VAL A 1017 -35.26 -34.28 31.52
C VAL A 1017 -34.25 -33.14 31.54
N SER A 1018 -33.52 -32.93 32.64
CA SER A 1018 -32.43 -31.94 32.73
C SER A 1018 -31.18 -32.52 33.40
N PHE A 1019 -29.98 -32.02 33.05
CA PHE A 1019 -28.70 -32.40 33.67
C PHE A 1019 -27.54 -31.44 33.31
N THR A 1020 -26.42 -31.53 34.03
CA THR A 1020 -25.22 -30.68 33.85
C THR A 1020 -23.95 -31.50 33.66
N CYS A 1021 -23.12 -31.15 32.66
CA CYS A 1021 -21.81 -31.77 32.39
C CYS A 1021 -20.66 -30.76 32.56
N GLN A 1022 -19.44 -31.25 32.87
CA GLN A 1022 -18.23 -30.43 33.07
C GLN A 1022 -17.01 -31.09 32.43
N GLY A 1023 -15.97 -30.29 32.11
CA GLY A 1023 -14.72 -30.77 31.52
C GLY A 1023 -14.88 -31.21 30.06
N ASP A 1024 -14.13 -32.23 29.64
CA ASP A 1024 -14.11 -32.68 28.22
C ASP A 1024 -15.50 -33.15 27.72
N ASP A 1025 -16.41 -33.54 28.61
CA ASP A 1025 -17.79 -33.93 28.28
C ASP A 1025 -18.77 -32.75 28.22
N ALA A 1026 -18.32 -31.53 28.53
CA ALA A 1026 -19.14 -30.32 28.41
C ALA A 1026 -19.33 -29.90 26.94
N ALA A 1027 -18.55 -30.42 25.99
CA ALA A 1027 -18.68 -30.06 24.59
C ALA A 1027 -19.96 -30.66 23.95
N PRO A 1028 -20.87 -29.84 23.39
CA PRO A 1028 -22.01 -30.36 22.63
C PRO A 1028 -21.56 -31.11 21.37
N ALA A 1029 -22.22 -32.22 21.02
CA ALA A 1029 -21.88 -33.03 19.87
C ALA A 1029 -21.89 -32.20 18.56
N GLY A 1030 -20.75 -32.12 17.87
CA GLY A 1030 -20.54 -31.31 16.67
C GLY A 1030 -19.67 -30.07 16.85
N PHE A 1031 -19.35 -29.69 18.10
CA PHE A 1031 -18.50 -28.53 18.42
C PHE A 1031 -17.15 -28.91 19.06
N GLY A 1032 -16.95 -30.19 19.38
CA GLY A 1032 -15.82 -30.67 20.19
C GLY A 1032 -14.43 -30.57 19.56
N ASP A 1033 -14.33 -30.33 18.25
CA ASP A 1033 -13.04 -30.07 17.56
C ASP A 1033 -12.75 -28.57 17.38
N ASP A 1034 -13.76 -27.70 17.61
CA ASP A 1034 -13.68 -26.26 17.32
C ASP A 1034 -13.41 -25.41 18.57
N ALA A 1035 -13.79 -25.89 19.77
CA ALA A 1035 -13.55 -25.20 21.04
C ALA A 1035 -13.61 -26.14 22.27
N THR A 1036 -12.88 -25.80 23.33
CA THR A 1036 -12.94 -26.47 24.65
C THR A 1036 -13.94 -25.77 25.58
N PHE A 1037 -14.81 -26.53 26.26
CA PHE A 1037 -15.86 -26.01 27.13
C PHE A 1037 -15.63 -26.43 28.59
N GLU A 1038 -15.85 -25.52 29.55
CA GLU A 1038 -15.68 -25.85 30.98
C GLU A 1038 -16.93 -26.51 31.60
N LYS A 1039 -18.14 -26.08 31.21
CA LYS A 1039 -19.42 -26.55 31.76
C LYS A 1039 -20.57 -26.33 30.79
N THR A 1040 -21.50 -27.29 30.73
CA THR A 1040 -22.73 -27.21 29.92
C THR A 1040 -23.94 -27.71 30.72
N HIS A 1041 -25.07 -27.03 30.58
CA HIS A 1041 -26.36 -27.43 31.16
C HIS A 1041 -27.34 -27.77 30.03
N ALA A 1042 -28.03 -28.89 30.13
CA ALA A 1042 -28.97 -29.39 29.12
C ALA A 1042 -30.35 -29.61 29.74
N GLU A 1043 -31.39 -29.11 29.07
CA GLU A 1043 -32.79 -29.25 29.44
C GLU A 1043 -33.57 -29.75 28.21
N LEU A 1044 -34.31 -30.85 28.35
CA LEU A 1044 -34.95 -31.59 27.28
C LEU A 1044 -36.43 -31.80 27.61
N GLN A 1045 -37.31 -31.40 26.70
CA GLN A 1045 -38.73 -31.68 26.77
C GLN A 1045 -39.10 -32.73 25.72
N LEU A 1046 -39.71 -33.83 26.15
CA LEU A 1046 -40.06 -34.97 25.30
C LEU A 1046 -41.43 -34.76 24.64
N GLN A 1047 -41.55 -35.22 23.40
CA GLN A 1047 -42.83 -35.14 22.68
C GLN A 1047 -43.76 -36.26 23.11
N VAL A 1048 -45.02 -35.90 23.35
CA VAL A 1048 -46.12 -36.82 23.64
C VAL A 1048 -46.26 -37.89 22.55
N GLY A 1049 -46.54 -39.14 22.95
CA GLY A 1049 -46.71 -40.29 22.08
C GLY A 1049 -45.42 -41.06 21.78
N GLN A 1050 -44.26 -40.60 22.27
CA GLN A 1050 -43.00 -41.36 22.18
C GLN A 1050 -43.04 -42.60 23.08
N SER A 1051 -42.46 -43.70 22.64
CA SER A 1051 -42.44 -44.93 23.44
C SER A 1051 -41.41 -44.86 24.57
N HIS A 1052 -41.65 -45.60 25.65
CA HIS A 1052 -40.67 -45.79 26.73
C HIS A 1052 -39.29 -46.28 26.21
N ASP A 1053 -39.22 -47.01 25.09
CA ASP A 1053 -37.95 -47.39 24.44
C ASP A 1053 -37.13 -46.17 23.97
N THR A 1054 -37.80 -45.09 23.56
CA THR A 1054 -37.13 -43.84 23.14
C THR A 1054 -36.47 -43.18 24.34
N VAL A 1055 -37.14 -43.18 25.49
CA VAL A 1055 -36.61 -42.66 26.77
C VAL A 1055 -35.38 -43.45 27.20
N ALA A 1056 -35.42 -44.78 27.10
CA ALA A 1056 -34.29 -45.64 27.45
C ALA A 1056 -33.03 -45.28 26.65
N ASN A 1057 -33.16 -45.03 25.34
CA ASN A 1057 -32.05 -44.60 24.48
C ASN A 1057 -31.48 -43.23 24.88
N ILE A 1058 -32.33 -42.31 25.36
CA ILE A 1058 -31.90 -40.99 25.81
C ILE A 1058 -31.06 -41.15 27.09
N PHE A 1059 -31.54 -41.92 28.07
CA PHE A 1059 -30.80 -42.15 29.32
C PHE A 1059 -29.46 -42.88 29.11
N GLU A 1060 -29.35 -43.75 28.10
CA GLU A 1060 -28.06 -44.35 27.72
C GLU A 1060 -27.04 -43.33 27.19
N ARG A 1061 -27.50 -42.25 26.55
CA ARG A 1061 -26.61 -41.23 25.96
C ARG A 1061 -26.17 -40.13 26.92
N ILE A 1062 -26.77 -40.03 28.10
CA ILE A 1062 -26.33 -39.07 29.12
C ILE A 1062 -24.89 -39.43 29.58
N PRO A 1063 -23.92 -38.51 29.54
CA PRO A 1063 -22.54 -38.81 29.95
C PRO A 1063 -22.44 -39.30 31.41
N GLU A 1064 -21.46 -40.15 31.73
CA GLU A 1064 -21.28 -40.64 33.12
C GLU A 1064 -20.90 -39.53 34.12
N SER A 1065 -20.34 -38.44 33.61
CA SER A 1065 -19.96 -37.21 34.34
C SER A 1065 -21.12 -36.26 34.61
N ALA A 1066 -22.34 -36.58 34.15
CA ALA A 1066 -23.51 -35.73 34.36
C ALA A 1066 -23.90 -35.66 35.85
N THR A 1067 -24.18 -34.45 36.33
CA THR A 1067 -24.61 -34.14 37.70
C THR A 1067 -25.85 -33.24 37.69
N GLY A 1068 -26.59 -33.18 38.79
CA GLY A 1068 -27.85 -32.44 38.90
C GLY A 1068 -28.90 -32.91 37.90
N ILE A 1069 -29.14 -34.23 37.82
CA ILE A 1069 -30.09 -34.86 36.92
C ILE A 1069 -31.49 -34.78 37.54
N ASP A 1070 -32.46 -34.28 36.76
CA ASP A 1070 -33.87 -34.19 37.16
C ASP A 1070 -34.78 -34.66 36.02
N ILE A 1071 -35.69 -35.61 36.30
CA ILE A 1071 -36.54 -36.30 35.31
C ILE A 1071 -37.95 -36.45 35.89
N SER A 1072 -38.96 -36.07 35.10
CA SER A 1072 -40.37 -36.38 35.35
C SER A 1072 -41.05 -36.83 34.06
N LEU A 1073 -41.65 -38.02 34.09
CA LEU A 1073 -42.31 -38.67 32.96
C LEU A 1073 -43.67 -39.25 33.36
N GLU A 1074 -44.66 -39.12 32.49
CA GLU A 1074 -45.98 -39.73 32.61
C GLU A 1074 -46.31 -40.55 31.37
N PHE A 1075 -46.97 -41.67 31.56
CA PHE A 1075 -47.30 -42.64 30.52
C PHE A 1075 -48.78 -43.02 30.54
N GLU A 1076 -49.32 -43.12 29.33
CA GLU A 1076 -50.62 -43.72 29.00
C GLU A 1076 -50.45 -45.08 28.31
#